data_AF-A0A5C6CEL8-F1
#
_entry.id   AF-A0A5C6CEL8-F1
#
_cell.length_a   1.000
_cell.length_b   1.000
_cell.length_c   1.000
_cell.angle_alpha   90.00
_cell.angle_beta   90.00
_cell.angle_gamma   90.00
#
_symmetry.space_group_name_H-M   'P 1'
#
loop_
_entity.id
_entity.type
_entity.pdbx_description
1 polymer ?
#
loop_
_entity_poly.entity_id
_entity_poly.type
_entity_poly.pdbx_seq_one_letter_code
_entity_poly.pdbx_strand_id
1 'polypeptide(L)'
;MINSLTYICSHRLFRGTFLLAASWFLFASLVHSQDTKRGIAGGTIANANALNSRWYYHWSNNPPAEVTNGSFNGQYTPMIWSANTTNIQSRVNNILSYADSLNVEYVLGFNEPERPDQANMSVSNAINVWDIMDDQLAGAGLKLVSPAVSDNLEGREWLADFMSQAASMNLTIDALAFHWYGTVNIANPTASANNFLNRVDSYHNTYGLPVWITEFAGMDFGTDSYTSEELINFNAAFLDIVVPALESRSYVERYSWWQYGQQDNGEQDDTKLINQTGGVWTPTVIGDQYIPSYASGETFDIGGIAYGKDTVYLKGGTVTNSGAAISPAVGSINALQGTSTMSGSADWGAKGGRVVVAAGASLQKIGNNTVHFSGTNVTNEGTFNVTEGTLQVEAAAISGAGNLQLSAGGKLSMGTTPDRSGVSINQSLKLQGGTIEVNTITDGAHFITGNTTLENTTTFTGDGTLYITGPITSPGGGGGGGLIKSGSGTLILQNNSTFQGDTVIQEGTLQIGSGGTFLLQGNFTNSGSLVILGGNSLNEIESLPSIVSTGLNLNFEAAQDLSGDAVWIDSVNAQSLSFAGGNASTTPVNNPLVPGITAAYHIPTTGGASGLGLNSGYFENNGPRSVQDATFEVWFNVENIAGGSDQVLFEAGGTDLGVSFQLNNADLSFNVNGVGAGSTTFSLSKNVGTGWHQAVGIIDLESASDSITLYVDNAFAGTMNGLTIDDWSGGNISGIGSVAGSLGAGGTPIAYHDNLAIVRYYQNKVFDENDVSQNYNAIVSSGVVLPTTMHIDGNFTQESDGTLELDLLSTSMHSYLSLTGSATLSGILNVNEIAGFAPSAGETFTILTADNGINGEFDTVNLPSLSGLQWGVDYSATEVKLSIIFGADFDDSGTVDGRDFLVWQRGFGLSGQLDNTSGDADGNGVVDGNDLKIWQAQYGTSPGTLLSATSTVPEPTSLLITMAILLGHFCKRYRDA
;
A
#
# COMPACT_ATOMS: atom_id res chain seq x y z
N MET A 1 -64.06 -29.47 -58.89
CA MET A 1 -62.78 -30.16 -59.13
C MET A 1 -61.96 -29.93 -57.86
N ILE A 2 -61.77 -30.88 -56.92
CA ILE A 2 -61.23 -32.27 -57.03
C ILE A 2 -59.71 -32.19 -57.28
N ASN A 3 -58.78 -32.65 -56.42
CA ASN A 3 -58.79 -33.47 -55.18
C ASN A 3 -58.17 -32.69 -53.97
N SER A 4 -58.28 -33.04 -52.66
CA SER A 4 -58.72 -34.21 -51.87
C SER A 4 -57.63 -35.17 -51.33
N LEU A 5 -57.85 -35.65 -50.09
CA LEU A 5 -57.11 -36.70 -49.32
C LEU A 5 -55.71 -36.28 -48.79
N THR A 6 -55.15 -36.72 -47.65
CA THR A 6 -55.56 -37.13 -46.26
C THR A 6 -54.24 -37.25 -45.43
N TYR A 7 -54.11 -37.37 -44.11
CA TYR A 7 -54.95 -37.68 -42.92
C TYR A 7 -54.93 -36.46 -41.93
N ILE A 8 -55.57 -36.33 -40.74
CA ILE A 8 -56.13 -37.19 -39.65
C ILE A 8 -55.02 -37.71 -38.68
N CYS A 9 -54.89 -37.28 -37.42
CA CYS A 9 -55.89 -37.38 -36.33
C CYS A 9 -55.60 -36.45 -35.10
N SER A 10 -56.56 -36.37 -34.16
CA SER A 10 -56.48 -35.94 -32.74
C SER A 10 -55.63 -34.70 -32.32
N HIS A 11 -56.20 -33.52 -32.06
CA HIS A 11 -56.94 -33.05 -30.85
C HIS A 11 -56.14 -32.61 -29.60
N ARG A 12 -56.16 -31.28 -29.37
CA ARG A 12 -56.24 -30.55 -28.07
C ARG A 12 -55.26 -30.89 -26.94
N LEU A 13 -54.17 -30.12 -26.86
CA LEU A 13 -53.67 -29.43 -25.65
C LEU A 13 -52.74 -28.27 -26.11
N PHE A 14 -52.13 -27.52 -25.19
CA PHE A 14 -51.20 -26.40 -25.49
C PHE A 14 -51.74 -25.21 -26.33
N ARG A 15 -52.64 -24.41 -25.74
CA ARG A 15 -52.83 -22.98 -26.07
C ARG A 15 -53.06 -22.08 -24.83
N GLY A 16 -52.44 -22.42 -23.70
CA GLY A 16 -52.58 -21.68 -22.43
C GLY A 16 -51.27 -21.16 -21.82
N THR A 17 -50.12 -21.71 -22.18
CA THR A 17 -48.84 -21.49 -21.46
C THR A 17 -47.98 -20.33 -21.98
N PHE A 18 -48.16 -19.89 -23.23
CA PHE A 18 -47.30 -18.86 -23.84
C PHE A 18 -47.64 -17.40 -23.49
N LEU A 19 -48.79 -17.14 -22.84
CA LEU A 19 -49.21 -15.79 -22.42
C LEU A 19 -49.00 -15.53 -20.91
N LEU A 20 -48.56 -16.52 -20.14
CA LEU A 20 -48.26 -16.38 -18.71
C LEU A 20 -46.75 -16.26 -18.42
N ALA A 21 -45.89 -16.82 -19.26
CA ALA A 21 -44.43 -16.65 -19.12
C ALA A 21 -43.97 -15.23 -19.49
N ALA A 22 -44.53 -14.65 -20.54
CA ALA A 22 -44.15 -13.32 -21.02
C ALA A 22 -44.49 -12.20 -20.03
N SER A 23 -45.54 -12.35 -19.22
CA SER A 23 -45.88 -11.38 -18.17
C SER A 23 -44.94 -11.46 -16.97
N TRP A 24 -44.49 -12.64 -16.56
CA TRP A 24 -43.51 -12.78 -15.46
C TRP A 24 -42.19 -12.06 -15.78
N PHE A 25 -41.64 -12.26 -16.98
CA PHE A 25 -40.42 -11.56 -17.42
C PHE A 25 -40.59 -10.04 -17.54
N LEU A 26 -41.79 -9.55 -17.88
CA LEU A 26 -42.09 -8.12 -17.93
C LEU A 26 -42.34 -7.48 -16.56
N PHE A 27 -42.72 -8.25 -15.54
CA PHE A 27 -42.82 -7.72 -14.17
C PHE A 27 -41.46 -7.70 -13.46
N ALA A 28 -40.64 -8.74 -13.60
CA ALA A 28 -39.29 -8.76 -13.01
C ALA A 28 -38.39 -7.61 -13.52
N SER A 29 -38.54 -7.23 -14.80
CA SER A 29 -37.73 -6.18 -15.44
C SER A 29 -38.24 -4.74 -15.25
N LEU A 30 -39.41 -4.52 -14.64
CA LEU A 30 -39.93 -3.17 -14.36
C LEU A 30 -39.83 -2.74 -12.89
N VAL A 31 -39.62 -3.67 -11.95
CA VAL A 31 -39.64 -3.36 -10.49
C VAL A 31 -38.34 -2.71 -10.00
N HIS A 32 -37.22 -2.87 -10.69
CA HIS A 32 -35.93 -2.25 -10.30
C HIS A 32 -35.81 -0.74 -10.64
N SER A 33 -36.88 -0.10 -11.11
CA SER A 33 -36.94 1.34 -11.40
C SER A 33 -37.03 2.19 -10.13
N GLN A 34 -35.91 2.33 -9.41
CA GLN A 34 -35.78 3.07 -8.14
C GLN A 34 -36.76 2.58 -7.07
N ASP A 35 -36.34 1.57 -6.28
CA ASP A 35 -36.96 1.35 -4.97
C ASP A 35 -36.88 2.66 -4.17
N THR A 36 -38.02 3.11 -3.68
CA THR A 36 -38.22 4.36 -2.93
C THR A 36 -38.70 4.12 -1.50
N LYS A 37 -39.01 2.87 -1.14
CA LYS A 37 -39.81 2.52 0.05
C LYS A 37 -39.00 1.84 1.14
N ARG A 38 -37.95 1.12 0.74
CA ARG A 38 -37.08 0.33 1.59
C ARG A 38 -36.31 1.23 2.56
N GLY A 39 -36.43 0.95 3.85
CA GLY A 39 -35.76 1.68 4.92
C GLY A 39 -35.05 0.76 5.90
N ILE A 40 -34.63 1.32 7.02
CA ILE A 40 -33.97 0.60 8.10
C ILE A 40 -34.30 1.23 9.45
N ALA A 41 -34.66 0.36 10.40
CA ALA A 41 -34.86 0.69 11.81
C ALA A 41 -33.56 0.41 12.57
N GLY A 42 -33.02 1.44 13.21
CA GLY A 42 -31.77 1.34 13.96
C GLY A 42 -30.54 1.05 13.10
N GLY A 43 -29.44 0.72 13.76
CA GLY A 43 -28.11 0.71 13.13
C GLY A 43 -27.64 2.12 12.78
N THR A 44 -26.59 2.18 11.95
CA THR A 44 -25.90 3.42 11.55
C THR A 44 -26.21 3.82 10.12
N ILE A 45 -25.80 5.04 9.72
CA ILE A 45 -25.80 5.47 8.31
C ILE A 45 -24.95 4.57 7.40
N ALA A 46 -23.94 3.87 7.92
CA ALA A 46 -23.20 2.88 7.11
C ALA A 46 -24.07 1.64 6.79
N ASN A 47 -24.91 1.20 7.73
CA ASN A 47 -25.90 0.14 7.47
C ASN A 47 -26.94 0.60 6.44
N ALA A 48 -27.46 1.83 6.56
CA ALA A 48 -28.43 2.38 5.61
C ALA A 48 -27.89 2.47 4.17
N ASN A 49 -26.63 2.90 3.99
CA ASN A 49 -25.99 2.88 2.67
C ASN A 49 -25.76 1.45 2.15
N ALA A 50 -25.37 0.50 3.02
CA ALA A 50 -25.15 -0.90 2.63
C ALA A 50 -26.45 -1.65 2.23
N LEU A 51 -27.61 -1.25 2.77
CA LEU A 51 -28.91 -1.77 2.35
C LEU A 51 -29.51 -1.04 1.13
N ASN A 52 -28.84 -0.01 0.60
CA ASN A 52 -29.41 0.96 -0.35
C ASN A 52 -30.72 1.61 0.15
N SER A 53 -30.88 1.77 1.47
CA SER A 53 -32.09 2.30 2.11
C SER A 53 -32.38 3.76 1.73
N ARG A 54 -33.66 4.07 1.53
CA ARG A 54 -34.18 5.38 1.11
C ARG A 54 -34.71 6.23 2.27
N TRP A 55 -34.83 5.62 3.44
CA TRP A 55 -35.09 6.33 4.69
C TRP A 55 -34.53 5.55 5.89
N TYR A 56 -34.32 6.25 6.99
CA TYR A 56 -33.70 5.73 8.21
C TYR A 56 -34.31 6.38 9.45
N TYR A 57 -34.57 5.60 10.49
CA TYR A 57 -34.94 6.10 11.82
C TYR A 57 -34.32 5.23 12.93
N HIS A 58 -34.27 5.75 14.16
CA HIS A 58 -33.69 5.06 15.32
C HIS A 58 -34.39 5.44 16.64
N TRP A 59 -35.73 5.50 16.63
CA TRP A 59 -36.56 5.72 17.84
C TRP A 59 -36.32 7.04 18.60
N SER A 60 -35.74 8.04 17.94
CA SER A 60 -35.29 9.30 18.56
C SER A 60 -35.82 10.53 17.83
N ASN A 61 -36.07 11.61 18.59
CA ASN A 61 -36.40 12.94 18.08
C ASN A 61 -35.17 13.79 17.73
N ASN A 62 -33.96 13.22 17.80
CA ASN A 62 -32.69 13.87 17.47
C ASN A 62 -31.89 12.96 16.53
N PRO A 63 -31.24 13.49 15.48
CA PRO A 63 -30.35 12.70 14.62
C PRO A 63 -29.12 12.19 15.40
N PRO A 64 -28.53 11.03 15.01
CA PRO A 64 -27.17 10.66 15.35
C PRO A 64 -26.17 11.66 14.75
N ALA A 65 -24.96 11.75 15.30
CA ALA A 65 -23.96 12.74 14.87
C ALA A 65 -23.48 12.55 13.41
N GLU A 66 -23.54 11.32 12.89
CA GLU A 66 -23.20 10.98 11.50
C GLU A 66 -24.29 11.37 10.48
N VAL A 67 -25.52 11.66 10.93
CA VAL A 67 -26.60 12.09 10.03
C VAL A 67 -26.41 13.56 9.66
N THR A 68 -25.89 13.74 8.46
CA THR A 68 -25.72 15.04 7.79
C THR A 68 -26.42 15.03 6.43
N ASN A 69 -26.66 16.19 5.84
CA ASN A 69 -27.29 16.28 4.52
C ASN A 69 -26.41 15.58 3.46
N GLY A 70 -26.99 14.66 2.68
CA GLY A 70 -26.26 13.81 1.74
C GLY A 70 -25.41 12.69 2.39
N SER A 71 -25.57 12.41 3.69
CA SER A 71 -24.87 11.30 4.37
C SER A 71 -25.22 9.91 3.80
N PHE A 72 -26.43 9.74 3.29
CA PHE A 72 -26.89 8.57 2.53
C PHE A 72 -27.89 8.97 1.43
N ASN A 73 -28.26 8.01 0.58
CA ASN A 73 -29.25 8.19 -0.50
C ASN A 73 -30.70 8.14 0.00
N GLY A 74 -31.04 8.91 1.04
CA GLY A 74 -32.35 8.85 1.66
C GLY A 74 -32.64 9.94 2.70
N GLN A 75 -33.84 9.89 3.28
CA GLN A 75 -34.30 10.83 4.31
C GLN A 75 -34.14 10.26 5.72
N TYR A 76 -33.46 11.00 6.62
CA TYR A 76 -33.61 10.74 8.06
C TYR A 76 -35.03 11.12 8.49
N THR A 77 -35.68 10.22 9.23
CA THR A 77 -37.03 10.41 9.76
C THR A 77 -36.99 10.37 11.29
N PRO A 78 -37.20 11.48 12.01
CA PRO A 78 -37.24 11.49 13.47
C PRO A 78 -38.53 10.90 14.01
N MET A 79 -38.49 10.46 15.28
CA MET A 79 -39.61 9.84 15.99
C MET A 79 -39.84 10.47 17.36
N ILE A 80 -41.10 10.79 17.67
CA ILE A 80 -41.52 11.13 19.03
C ILE A 80 -41.95 9.85 19.72
N TRP A 81 -40.97 9.02 20.14
CA TRP A 81 -41.20 7.67 20.68
C TRP A 81 -42.25 7.62 21.80
N SER A 82 -42.18 8.55 22.76
CA SER A 82 -43.26 8.79 23.74
C SER A 82 -43.24 10.22 24.25
N ALA A 83 -44.38 10.76 24.67
CA ALA A 83 -44.43 12.11 25.25
C ALA A 83 -45.64 12.33 26.18
N ASN A 84 -45.60 13.43 26.91
CA ASN A 84 -46.70 13.95 27.70
C ASN A 84 -46.75 15.49 27.57
N THR A 85 -47.80 16.10 28.12
CA THR A 85 -48.04 17.54 28.03
C THR A 85 -46.99 18.43 28.71
N THR A 86 -46.04 17.88 29.48
CA THR A 86 -44.95 18.65 30.11
C THR A 86 -43.60 18.53 29.38
N ASN A 87 -43.43 17.57 28.46
CA ASN A 87 -42.17 17.37 27.73
C ASN A 87 -42.26 17.47 26.19
N ILE A 88 -43.46 17.40 25.60
CA ILE A 88 -43.65 17.41 24.14
C ILE A 88 -42.99 18.62 23.44
N GLN A 89 -43.15 19.83 23.99
CA GLN A 89 -42.60 21.06 23.40
C GLN A 89 -41.07 20.99 23.18
N SER A 90 -40.35 20.29 24.05
CA SER A 90 -38.89 20.09 23.90
C SER A 90 -38.58 19.21 22.69
N ARG A 91 -39.34 18.11 22.49
CA ARG A 91 -39.16 17.20 21.36
C ARG A 91 -39.53 17.84 20.02
N VAL A 92 -40.59 18.66 19.99
CA VAL A 92 -40.99 19.46 18.82
C VAL A 92 -39.91 20.49 18.48
N ASN A 93 -39.46 21.28 19.45
CA ASN A 93 -38.38 22.27 19.25
C ASN A 93 -37.09 21.64 18.72
N ASN A 94 -36.74 20.44 19.20
CA ASN A 94 -35.59 19.70 18.71
C ASN A 94 -35.73 19.37 17.22
N ILE A 95 -36.84 18.78 16.78
CA ILE A 95 -37.08 18.42 15.38
C ILE A 95 -37.03 19.66 14.48
N LEU A 96 -37.71 20.74 14.87
CA LEU A 96 -37.71 22.00 14.13
C LEU A 96 -36.32 22.67 14.06
N SER A 97 -35.38 22.34 14.96
CA SER A 97 -34.03 22.91 14.91
C SER A 97 -33.13 22.37 13.79
N TYR A 98 -33.49 21.23 13.18
CA TYR A 98 -32.71 20.60 12.09
C TYR A 98 -33.55 20.14 10.89
N ALA A 99 -34.88 20.25 10.93
CA ALA A 99 -35.77 19.77 9.85
C ALA A 99 -35.36 20.30 8.46
N ASP A 100 -35.17 21.62 8.34
CA ASP A 100 -34.72 22.28 7.11
C ASP A 100 -33.32 21.84 6.66
N SER A 101 -32.38 21.65 7.60
CA SER A 101 -30.97 21.39 7.28
C SER A 101 -30.71 19.95 6.85
N LEU A 102 -31.55 19.00 7.30
CA LEU A 102 -31.54 17.59 6.91
C LEU A 102 -32.61 17.22 5.88
N ASN A 103 -33.44 18.18 5.42
CA ASN A 103 -34.57 17.97 4.51
C ASN A 103 -35.52 16.86 5.03
N VAL A 104 -35.95 16.99 6.29
CA VAL A 104 -36.94 16.11 6.92
C VAL A 104 -38.32 16.39 6.31
N GLU A 105 -39.01 15.36 5.82
CA GLU A 105 -40.37 15.49 5.26
C GLU A 105 -41.45 14.90 6.20
N TYR A 106 -41.09 13.94 7.06
CA TYR A 106 -42.02 13.19 7.92
C TYR A 106 -41.52 13.12 9.36
N VAL A 107 -42.45 13.00 10.31
CA VAL A 107 -42.19 12.67 11.72
C VAL A 107 -43.01 11.44 12.10
N LEU A 108 -42.36 10.45 12.72
CA LEU A 108 -43.01 9.26 13.27
C LEU A 108 -43.62 9.55 14.66
N GLY A 109 -44.82 9.03 14.88
CA GLY A 109 -45.55 9.10 16.14
C GLY A 109 -44.99 8.21 17.27
N PHE A 110 -45.84 7.92 18.25
CA PHE A 110 -45.48 7.15 19.44
C PHE A 110 -45.25 5.66 19.13
N ASN A 111 -44.33 5.02 19.85
CA ASN A 111 -43.89 3.64 19.62
C ASN A 111 -44.65 2.65 20.50
N GLU A 112 -45.55 1.87 19.92
CA GLU A 112 -46.40 0.88 20.59
C GLU A 112 -47.05 1.45 21.88
N PRO A 113 -47.83 2.55 21.77
CA PRO A 113 -48.37 3.27 22.92
C PRO A 113 -49.33 2.45 23.80
N GLU A 114 -49.91 1.37 23.27
CA GLU A 114 -50.70 0.41 24.03
C GLU A 114 -49.86 -0.44 25.01
N ARG A 115 -48.57 -0.65 24.71
CA ARG A 115 -47.71 -1.59 25.43
C ARG A 115 -47.12 -0.98 26.71
N PRO A 116 -47.27 -1.63 27.88
CA PRO A 116 -46.73 -1.13 29.15
C PRO A 116 -45.20 -1.02 29.20
N ASP A 117 -44.50 -1.80 28.39
CA ASP A 117 -43.04 -1.88 28.27
C ASP A 117 -42.46 -0.98 27.15
N GLN A 118 -43.33 -0.27 26.42
CA GLN A 118 -42.99 0.64 25.32
C GLN A 118 -43.43 2.07 25.67
N ALA A 119 -44.02 2.83 24.74
CA ALA A 119 -44.37 4.23 25.00
C ALA A 119 -45.42 4.41 26.12
N ASN A 120 -46.27 3.40 26.37
CA ASN A 120 -47.20 3.32 27.50
C ASN A 120 -48.04 4.60 27.69
N MET A 121 -48.83 4.93 26.67
CA MET A 121 -49.64 6.15 26.57
C MET A 121 -51.12 5.81 26.44
N SER A 122 -51.95 6.33 27.34
CA SER A 122 -53.41 6.30 27.13
C SER A 122 -53.78 7.15 25.92
N VAL A 123 -54.82 6.75 25.18
CA VAL A 123 -55.28 7.49 23.98
C VAL A 123 -55.54 8.97 24.28
N SER A 124 -56.11 9.30 25.44
CA SER A 124 -56.33 10.69 25.85
C SER A 124 -55.02 11.48 26.06
N ASN A 125 -53.95 10.87 26.60
CA ASN A 125 -52.64 11.53 26.65
C ASN A 125 -52.04 11.67 25.25
N ALA A 126 -52.14 10.64 24.41
CA ALA A 126 -51.67 10.69 23.02
C ALA A 126 -52.34 11.80 22.21
N ILE A 127 -53.66 11.97 22.31
CA ILE A 127 -54.41 13.05 21.62
C ILE A 127 -53.98 14.44 22.12
N ASN A 128 -53.88 14.65 23.44
CA ASN A 128 -53.42 15.94 24.00
C ASN A 128 -51.97 16.30 23.62
N VAL A 129 -51.16 15.32 23.25
CA VAL A 129 -49.79 15.49 22.75
C VAL A 129 -49.79 15.69 21.23
N TRP A 130 -50.67 14.99 20.51
CA TRP A 130 -50.80 15.08 19.05
C TRP A 130 -51.34 16.43 18.60
N ASP A 131 -52.27 17.04 19.36
CA ASP A 131 -52.76 18.41 19.16
C ASP A 131 -51.61 19.44 19.04
N ILE A 132 -50.55 19.26 19.84
CA ILE A 132 -49.34 20.11 19.83
C ILE A 132 -48.39 19.73 18.68
N MET A 133 -48.39 18.47 18.24
CA MET A 133 -47.64 18.04 17.05
C MET A 133 -48.28 18.56 15.77
N ASP A 134 -49.61 18.57 15.69
CA ASP A 134 -50.39 19.07 14.57
C ASP A 134 -50.17 20.58 14.36
N ASP A 135 -50.41 21.39 15.39
CA ASP A 135 -50.21 22.86 15.36
C ASP A 135 -48.78 23.27 14.94
N GLN A 136 -47.76 22.53 15.36
CA GLN A 136 -46.36 22.98 15.26
C GLN A 136 -45.48 22.22 14.26
N LEU A 137 -45.70 20.93 14.03
CA LEU A 137 -44.95 20.15 13.03
C LEU A 137 -45.71 20.12 11.69
N ALA A 138 -47.00 19.77 11.70
CA ALA A 138 -47.81 19.85 10.48
C ALA A 138 -48.06 21.31 10.06
N GLY A 139 -48.23 22.23 11.03
CA GLY A 139 -48.20 23.68 10.79
C GLY A 139 -46.89 24.22 10.20
N ALA A 140 -45.77 23.52 10.39
CA ALA A 140 -44.48 23.80 9.74
C ALA A 140 -44.30 23.09 8.37
N GLY A 141 -45.26 22.26 7.96
CA GLY A 141 -45.24 21.51 6.70
C GLY A 141 -44.62 20.11 6.78
N LEU A 142 -44.33 19.61 7.99
CA LEU A 142 -43.86 18.23 8.21
C LEU A 142 -45.04 17.27 8.32
N LYS A 143 -45.00 16.17 7.57
CA LYS A 143 -46.06 15.16 7.59
C LYS A 143 -46.02 14.31 8.86
N LEU A 144 -47.18 13.98 9.42
CA LEU A 144 -47.30 13.19 10.64
C LEU A 144 -47.74 11.76 10.34
N VAL A 145 -46.86 10.80 10.66
CA VAL A 145 -47.16 9.37 10.56
C VAL A 145 -47.65 8.86 11.91
N SER A 146 -48.78 8.16 11.93
CA SER A 146 -49.51 7.77 13.15
C SER A 146 -48.64 7.09 14.22
N PRO A 147 -49.09 7.01 15.48
CA PRO A 147 -48.51 6.10 16.45
C PRO A 147 -48.47 4.67 15.87
N ALA A 148 -47.32 4.02 16.01
CA ALA A 148 -47.04 2.71 15.43
C ALA A 148 -47.35 1.62 16.47
N VAL A 149 -48.52 1.00 16.36
CA VAL A 149 -48.99 -0.04 17.30
C VAL A 149 -48.46 -1.43 16.91
N SER A 150 -48.30 -2.32 17.90
CA SER A 150 -48.15 -3.75 17.65
C SER A 150 -49.43 -4.29 16.97
N ASP A 151 -49.27 -5.19 16.00
CA ASP A 151 -50.39 -5.75 15.23
C ASP A 151 -51.32 -6.75 15.99
N ASN A 152 -51.30 -6.71 17.33
CA ASN A 152 -52.12 -7.52 18.22
C ASN A 152 -53.56 -6.95 18.39
N LEU A 153 -54.39 -7.53 19.25
CA LEU A 153 -55.77 -7.04 19.45
C LEU A 153 -55.81 -5.66 20.13
N GLU A 154 -55.04 -5.49 21.20
CA GLU A 154 -55.03 -4.30 22.05
C GLU A 154 -54.50 -3.09 21.27
N GLY A 155 -53.45 -3.26 20.45
CA GLY A 155 -52.91 -2.22 19.57
C GLY A 155 -53.91 -1.76 18.50
N ARG A 156 -54.66 -2.69 17.89
CA ARG A 156 -55.73 -2.34 16.93
C ARG A 156 -56.89 -1.59 17.59
N GLU A 157 -57.29 -1.98 18.79
CA GLU A 157 -58.37 -1.31 19.53
C GLU A 157 -57.91 0.09 19.99
N TRP A 158 -56.68 0.22 20.49
CA TRP A 158 -56.05 1.51 20.82
C TRP A 158 -55.97 2.44 19.62
N LEU A 159 -55.51 1.94 18.46
CA LEU A 159 -55.42 2.73 17.23
C LEU A 159 -56.80 3.17 16.72
N ALA A 160 -57.81 2.31 16.80
CA ALA A 160 -59.17 2.68 16.41
C ALA A 160 -59.73 3.83 17.28
N ASP A 161 -59.54 3.78 18.59
CA ASP A 161 -59.95 4.85 19.52
C ASP A 161 -59.15 6.14 19.31
N PHE A 162 -57.85 6.04 18.97
CA PHE A 162 -56.99 7.19 18.64
C PHE A 162 -57.42 7.85 17.33
N MET A 163 -57.52 7.10 16.24
CA MET A 163 -57.91 7.61 14.92
C MET A 163 -59.32 8.23 14.96
N SER A 164 -60.24 7.63 15.73
CA SER A 164 -61.59 8.16 15.97
C SER A 164 -61.57 9.53 16.67
N GLN A 165 -60.76 9.68 17.73
CA GLN A 165 -60.63 10.95 18.47
C GLN A 165 -59.90 12.02 17.66
N ALA A 166 -58.81 11.68 16.97
CA ALA A 166 -58.07 12.59 16.10
C ALA A 166 -58.97 13.12 14.97
N ALA A 167 -59.75 12.25 14.32
CA ALA A 167 -60.73 12.66 13.31
C ALA A 167 -61.85 13.54 13.88
N SER A 168 -62.27 13.32 15.14
CA SER A 168 -63.26 14.17 15.82
C SER A 168 -62.75 15.58 16.16
N MET A 169 -61.42 15.74 16.24
CA MET A 169 -60.74 17.01 16.47
C MET A 169 -60.18 17.64 15.18
N ASN A 170 -60.25 16.94 14.04
CA ASN A 170 -59.66 17.34 12.75
C ASN A 170 -58.12 17.52 12.83
N LEU A 171 -57.43 16.63 13.55
CA LEU A 171 -55.96 16.61 13.61
C LEU A 171 -55.37 15.93 12.37
N THR A 172 -54.20 16.38 11.90
CA THR A 172 -53.52 15.80 10.73
C THR A 172 -52.89 14.45 11.06
N ILE A 173 -53.13 13.46 10.17
CA ILE A 173 -52.43 12.18 10.12
C ILE A 173 -52.25 11.85 8.63
N ASP A 174 -51.04 11.98 8.11
CA ASP A 174 -50.73 11.83 6.68
C ASP A 174 -50.58 10.37 6.26
N ALA A 175 -50.08 9.52 7.17
CA ALA A 175 -49.89 8.08 6.94
C ALA A 175 -50.08 7.28 8.24
N LEU A 176 -50.37 5.98 8.11
CA LEU A 176 -50.56 5.05 9.21
C LEU A 176 -49.33 4.14 9.37
N ALA A 177 -48.76 4.06 10.57
CA ALA A 177 -47.71 3.11 10.94
C ALA A 177 -48.23 1.96 11.81
N PHE A 178 -47.62 0.78 11.67
CA PHE A 178 -47.81 -0.37 12.58
C PHE A 178 -46.58 -1.29 12.56
N HIS A 179 -46.43 -2.11 13.60
CA HIS A 179 -45.34 -3.09 13.76
C HIS A 179 -45.86 -4.53 13.66
N TRP A 180 -45.15 -5.41 12.94
CA TRP A 180 -45.55 -6.80 12.75
C TRP A 180 -44.44 -7.80 13.14
N TYR A 181 -44.68 -8.52 14.22
CA TYR A 181 -43.87 -9.66 14.66
C TYR A 181 -44.78 -10.89 14.74
N GLY A 182 -45.24 -11.35 13.58
CA GLY A 182 -46.33 -12.32 13.49
C GLY A 182 -45.90 -13.78 13.66
N THR A 183 -46.90 -14.65 13.80
CA THR A 183 -46.71 -16.09 14.06
C THR A 183 -45.91 -16.76 12.94
N VAL A 184 -44.66 -17.10 13.23
CA VAL A 184 -43.81 -17.92 12.37
C VAL A 184 -44.45 -19.28 12.10
N ASN A 185 -44.40 -19.73 10.85
CA ASN A 185 -44.76 -21.08 10.44
C ASN A 185 -43.74 -21.58 9.42
N ILE A 186 -42.66 -22.19 9.91
CA ILE A 186 -41.54 -22.67 9.08
C ILE A 186 -41.99 -23.67 7.99
N ALA A 187 -43.09 -24.40 8.20
CA ALA A 187 -43.64 -25.33 7.23
C ALA A 187 -44.51 -24.65 6.15
N ASN A 188 -44.82 -23.35 6.28
CA ASN A 188 -45.54 -22.56 5.28
C ASN A 188 -45.23 -21.05 5.38
N PRO A 189 -44.03 -20.60 4.93
CA PRO A 189 -43.69 -19.17 4.85
C PRO A 189 -44.72 -18.36 4.05
N THR A 190 -45.22 -18.93 2.95
CA THR A 190 -46.23 -18.33 2.07
C THR A 190 -47.53 -17.99 2.79
N ALA A 191 -48.02 -18.83 3.73
CA ALA A 191 -49.21 -18.50 4.52
C ALA A 191 -48.96 -17.33 5.48
N SER A 192 -47.76 -17.24 6.03
CA SER A 192 -47.32 -16.17 6.94
C SER A 192 -47.19 -14.83 6.19
N ALA A 193 -46.51 -14.84 5.04
CA ALA A 193 -46.40 -13.71 4.13
C ALA A 193 -47.78 -13.20 3.66
N ASN A 194 -48.69 -14.10 3.28
CA ASN A 194 -50.05 -13.71 2.93
C ASN A 194 -50.83 -13.16 4.14
N ASN A 195 -50.59 -13.62 5.37
CA ASN A 195 -51.24 -13.06 6.57
C ASN A 195 -50.80 -11.61 6.81
N PHE A 196 -49.48 -11.35 6.75
CA PHE A 196 -48.91 -10.01 6.83
C PHE A 196 -49.44 -9.08 5.73
N LEU A 197 -49.41 -9.51 4.47
CA LEU A 197 -49.88 -8.67 3.34
C LEU A 197 -51.39 -8.38 3.45
N ASN A 198 -52.22 -9.34 3.85
CA ASN A 198 -53.64 -9.08 4.12
C ASN A 198 -53.85 -8.06 5.26
N ARG A 199 -52.88 -7.92 6.19
CA ARG A 199 -52.94 -6.89 7.24
C ARG A 199 -52.59 -5.50 6.73
N VAL A 200 -51.53 -5.38 5.92
CA VAL A 200 -51.17 -4.14 5.22
C VAL A 200 -52.38 -3.62 4.43
N ASP A 201 -53.03 -4.51 3.68
CA ASP A 201 -54.24 -4.22 2.92
C ASP A 201 -55.39 -3.80 3.86
N SER A 202 -55.56 -4.48 5.01
CA SER A 202 -56.61 -4.17 5.98
C SER A 202 -56.48 -2.77 6.58
N TYR A 203 -55.26 -2.32 6.93
CA TYR A 203 -55.07 -0.97 7.47
C TYR A 203 -55.42 0.11 6.43
N HIS A 204 -54.92 -0.03 5.20
CA HIS A 204 -55.27 0.91 4.11
C HIS A 204 -56.79 0.94 3.85
N ASN A 205 -57.43 -0.23 3.74
CA ASN A 205 -58.88 -0.32 3.50
C ASN A 205 -59.74 0.20 4.66
N THR A 206 -59.21 0.25 5.89
CA THR A 206 -59.96 0.74 7.08
C THR A 206 -59.88 2.27 7.19
N TYR A 207 -58.71 2.86 6.96
CA TYR A 207 -58.46 4.28 7.25
C TYR A 207 -58.28 5.16 6.01
N GLY A 208 -58.06 4.57 4.82
CA GLY A 208 -57.86 5.28 3.56
C GLY A 208 -56.49 5.97 3.39
N LEU A 209 -55.65 5.96 4.43
CA LEU A 209 -54.32 6.56 4.45
C LEU A 209 -53.26 5.65 3.79
N PRO A 210 -52.15 6.23 3.29
CA PRO A 210 -50.91 5.50 3.03
C PRO A 210 -50.45 4.70 4.25
N VAL A 211 -49.77 3.58 4.01
CA VAL A 211 -49.30 2.65 5.04
C VAL A 211 -47.78 2.62 5.07
N TRP A 212 -47.27 2.73 6.29
CA TRP A 212 -45.87 2.55 6.66
C TRP A 212 -45.75 1.31 7.54
N ILE A 213 -44.79 0.43 7.24
CA ILE A 213 -44.45 -0.70 8.11
C ILE A 213 -43.09 -0.39 8.73
N THR A 214 -43.08 0.32 9.85
CA THR A 214 -41.86 0.81 10.49
C THR A 214 -40.98 -0.33 11.01
N GLU A 215 -41.60 -1.42 11.47
CA GLU A 215 -40.92 -2.63 11.90
C GLU A 215 -41.68 -3.88 11.45
N PHE A 216 -40.97 -4.82 10.82
CA PHE A 216 -41.48 -6.18 10.67
C PHE A 216 -40.35 -7.21 10.60
N ALA A 217 -40.58 -8.38 11.21
CA ALA A 217 -39.74 -9.56 11.09
C ALA A 217 -40.53 -10.84 11.43
N GLY A 218 -40.07 -12.00 10.95
CA GLY A 218 -40.45 -13.28 11.53
C GLY A 218 -39.53 -13.60 12.70
N MET A 219 -40.08 -13.60 13.92
CA MET A 219 -39.33 -13.80 15.16
C MET A 219 -39.93 -14.90 16.03
N ASP A 220 -39.06 -15.63 16.73
CA ASP A 220 -39.40 -16.40 17.92
C ASP A 220 -38.84 -15.64 19.14
N PHE A 221 -39.72 -15.03 19.96
CA PHE A 221 -39.31 -14.28 21.13
C PHE A 221 -38.92 -15.19 22.31
N GLY A 222 -37.84 -15.94 22.14
CA GLY A 222 -37.24 -16.78 23.20
C GLY A 222 -38.12 -17.95 23.65
N THR A 223 -38.94 -18.54 22.76
CA THR A 223 -39.67 -19.78 23.08
C THR A 223 -38.90 -21.06 22.74
N ASP A 224 -37.72 -20.93 22.13
CA ASP A 224 -36.87 -22.02 21.61
C ASP A 224 -37.64 -23.03 20.73
N SER A 225 -38.66 -22.57 20.00
CA SER A 225 -39.49 -23.43 19.14
C SER A 225 -38.80 -23.80 17.84
N TYR A 226 -37.82 -23.01 17.40
CA TYR A 226 -37.10 -23.15 16.13
C TYR A 226 -35.60 -22.88 16.30
N THR A 227 -34.78 -23.47 15.44
CA THR A 227 -33.36 -23.08 15.30
C THR A 227 -33.23 -21.81 14.46
N SER A 228 -32.14 -21.05 14.64
CA SER A 228 -31.87 -19.91 13.76
C SER A 228 -31.70 -20.30 12.29
N GLU A 229 -31.23 -21.51 11.96
CA GLU A 229 -31.21 -21.97 10.57
C GLU A 229 -32.63 -22.10 9.99
N GLU A 230 -33.59 -22.59 10.77
CA GLU A 230 -35.00 -22.63 10.34
C GLU A 230 -35.61 -21.23 10.24
N LEU A 231 -35.30 -20.32 11.16
CA LEU A 231 -35.77 -18.93 11.14
C LEU A 231 -35.16 -18.09 10.01
N ILE A 232 -33.85 -18.25 9.72
CA ILE A 232 -33.17 -17.62 8.58
C ILE A 232 -33.80 -18.07 7.26
N ASN A 233 -34.01 -19.38 7.09
CA ASN A 233 -34.64 -19.93 5.89
C ASN A 233 -36.12 -19.51 5.76
N PHE A 234 -36.86 -19.42 6.88
CA PHE A 234 -38.22 -18.86 6.89
C PHE A 234 -38.24 -17.39 6.51
N ASN A 235 -37.37 -16.56 7.10
CA ASN A 235 -37.31 -15.12 6.86
C ASN A 235 -36.92 -14.78 5.42
N ALA A 236 -35.97 -15.52 4.83
CA ALA A 236 -35.67 -15.41 3.41
C ALA A 236 -36.89 -15.78 2.53
N ALA A 237 -37.51 -16.94 2.75
CA ALA A 237 -38.69 -17.39 1.99
C ALA A 237 -39.96 -16.53 2.23
N PHE A 238 -40.00 -15.76 3.32
CA PHE A 238 -41.02 -14.76 3.59
C PHE A 238 -40.74 -13.47 2.80
N LEU A 239 -39.50 -12.98 2.78
CA LEU A 239 -39.13 -11.73 2.10
C LEU A 239 -39.17 -11.82 0.56
N ASP A 240 -38.80 -12.95 -0.03
CA ASP A 240 -38.98 -13.26 -1.47
C ASP A 240 -40.43 -12.98 -1.94
N ILE A 241 -41.40 -13.28 -1.08
CA ILE A 241 -42.82 -13.04 -1.34
C ILE A 241 -43.23 -11.60 -0.96
N VAL A 242 -42.74 -11.09 0.16
CA VAL A 242 -43.20 -9.83 0.77
C VAL A 242 -42.62 -8.60 0.09
N VAL A 243 -41.34 -8.54 -0.24
CA VAL A 243 -40.70 -7.33 -0.80
C VAL A 243 -41.32 -6.94 -2.16
N PRO A 244 -41.45 -7.84 -3.16
CA PRO A 244 -42.14 -7.50 -4.41
C PRO A 244 -43.62 -7.14 -4.21
N ALA A 245 -44.27 -7.70 -3.18
CA ALA A 245 -45.65 -7.44 -2.83
C ALA A 245 -45.85 -6.08 -2.13
N LEU A 246 -44.85 -5.55 -1.42
CA LEU A 246 -44.86 -4.19 -0.86
C LEU A 246 -44.50 -3.15 -1.93
N GLU A 247 -43.52 -3.43 -2.81
CA GLU A 247 -43.19 -2.53 -3.93
C GLU A 247 -44.40 -2.32 -4.87
N SER A 248 -45.09 -3.39 -5.24
CA SER A 248 -46.26 -3.32 -6.13
C SER A 248 -47.52 -2.64 -5.53
N ARG A 249 -47.55 -2.35 -4.22
CA ARG A 249 -48.67 -1.66 -3.56
C ARG A 249 -48.50 -0.14 -3.59
N SER A 250 -49.31 0.55 -4.38
CA SER A 250 -49.25 2.02 -4.52
C SER A 250 -49.59 2.82 -3.26
N TYR A 251 -50.17 2.19 -2.24
CA TYR A 251 -50.49 2.78 -0.93
C TYR A 251 -49.52 2.36 0.17
N VAL A 252 -48.56 1.47 -0.10
CA VAL A 252 -47.40 1.29 0.78
C VAL A 252 -46.38 2.34 0.34
N GLU A 253 -46.13 3.31 1.20
CA GLU A 253 -45.10 4.33 0.97
C GLU A 253 -43.74 3.86 1.45
N ARG A 254 -43.68 3.18 2.61
CA ARG A 254 -42.43 2.81 3.28
C ARG A 254 -42.54 1.51 4.05
N TYR A 255 -41.45 0.75 4.10
CA TYR A 255 -41.29 -0.38 5.00
C TYR A 255 -39.84 -0.51 5.45
N SER A 256 -39.65 -1.05 6.66
CA SER A 256 -38.35 -1.23 7.28
C SER A 256 -38.33 -2.58 8.03
N TRP A 257 -37.39 -3.43 7.67
CA TRP A 257 -37.21 -4.73 8.31
C TRP A 257 -36.56 -4.57 9.68
N TRP A 258 -37.05 -5.31 10.68
CA TRP A 258 -36.43 -5.35 11.99
C TRP A 258 -35.25 -6.34 11.99
N GLN A 259 -34.05 -5.80 12.19
CA GLN A 259 -32.82 -6.56 12.36
C GLN A 259 -32.44 -6.57 13.85
N TYR A 260 -32.57 -7.74 14.51
CA TYR A 260 -32.11 -7.89 15.89
C TYR A 260 -30.58 -8.05 15.93
N GLY A 261 -29.91 -7.43 16.91
CA GLY A 261 -28.49 -7.66 17.17
C GLY A 261 -27.72 -6.47 17.74
N GLN A 262 -27.46 -6.50 19.05
CA GLN A 262 -26.15 -6.16 19.66
C GLN A 262 -26.10 -6.33 21.20
N GLN A 263 -27.20 -6.72 21.86
CA GLN A 263 -27.24 -6.91 23.32
C GLN A 263 -28.01 -8.18 23.74
N ASP A 264 -27.39 -9.36 23.64
CA ASP A 264 -27.15 -10.23 24.82
C ASP A 264 -26.21 -11.42 24.51
N ASN A 265 -25.93 -12.23 25.53
CA ASN A 265 -24.91 -13.27 25.65
C ASN A 265 -25.14 -14.53 24.79
N GLY A 266 -25.06 -14.39 23.45
CA GLY A 266 -24.96 -15.54 22.53
C GLY A 266 -26.26 -16.00 21.87
N GLU A 267 -27.28 -15.15 21.85
CA GLU A 267 -28.47 -15.34 21.01
C GLU A 267 -28.16 -15.06 19.52
N GLN A 268 -29.03 -15.50 18.62
CA GLN A 268 -28.65 -15.89 17.26
C GLN A 268 -28.97 -14.81 16.19
N ASP A 269 -28.14 -14.74 15.14
CA ASP A 269 -28.14 -13.73 14.06
C ASP A 269 -29.34 -13.84 13.06
N ASP A 270 -30.52 -14.26 13.52
CA ASP A 270 -31.60 -14.87 12.71
C ASP A 270 -32.50 -13.91 11.90
N THR A 271 -32.33 -12.60 12.09
CA THR A 271 -33.04 -11.52 11.40
C THR A 271 -32.07 -10.53 10.74
N LYS A 272 -30.76 -10.78 10.84
CA LYS A 272 -29.69 -9.89 10.38
C LYS A 272 -29.62 -9.82 8.85
N LEU A 273 -29.54 -8.61 8.31
CA LEU A 273 -29.52 -8.37 6.86
C LEU A 273 -28.11 -8.32 6.26
N ILE A 274 -27.12 -7.81 6.99
CA ILE A 274 -25.76 -7.58 6.49
C ILE A 274 -24.71 -8.00 7.51
N ASN A 275 -23.64 -8.62 7.01
CA ASN A 275 -22.38 -8.82 7.72
C ASN A 275 -21.39 -7.71 7.37
N GLN A 276 -20.43 -7.47 8.26
CA GLN A 276 -19.32 -6.55 8.03
C GLN A 276 -17.99 -7.22 8.40
N THR A 277 -17.05 -7.25 7.47
CA THR A 277 -15.69 -7.79 7.69
C THR A 277 -14.67 -6.89 6.98
N GLY A 278 -13.65 -6.38 7.69
CA GLY A 278 -12.66 -5.46 7.10
C GLY A 278 -13.25 -4.15 6.55
N GLY A 279 -14.46 -3.76 6.98
CA GLY A 279 -15.23 -2.65 6.41
C GLY A 279 -15.94 -2.95 5.09
N VAL A 280 -15.88 -4.20 4.59
CA VAL A 280 -16.72 -4.69 3.48
C VAL A 280 -18.06 -5.15 4.03
N TRP A 281 -19.15 -4.74 3.38
CA TRP A 281 -20.52 -5.16 3.69
C TRP A 281 -20.98 -6.26 2.73
N THR A 282 -21.52 -7.37 3.28
CA THR A 282 -22.09 -8.47 2.49
C THR A 282 -23.51 -8.80 2.96
N PRO A 283 -24.48 -9.00 2.05
CA PRO A 283 -25.80 -9.52 2.39
C PRO A 283 -25.72 -10.89 3.07
N THR A 284 -26.61 -11.14 4.03
CA THR A 284 -26.90 -12.49 4.53
C THR A 284 -27.89 -13.20 3.58
N VAL A 285 -28.27 -14.45 3.88
CA VAL A 285 -29.33 -15.17 3.16
C VAL A 285 -30.68 -14.42 3.22
N ILE A 286 -30.93 -13.67 4.29
CA ILE A 286 -32.09 -12.78 4.45
C ILE A 286 -31.85 -11.47 3.70
N GLY A 287 -30.63 -10.91 3.82
CA GLY A 287 -30.18 -9.72 3.10
C GLY A 287 -30.33 -9.84 1.59
N ASP A 288 -30.08 -11.00 0.99
CA ASP A 288 -30.28 -11.25 -0.44
C ASP A 288 -31.72 -10.98 -0.92
N GLN A 289 -32.70 -11.12 -0.02
CA GLN A 289 -34.13 -10.86 -0.30
C GLN A 289 -34.52 -9.42 0.08
N TYR A 290 -33.75 -8.76 0.94
CA TYR A 290 -33.94 -7.37 1.36
C TYR A 290 -33.00 -6.37 0.69
N ILE A 291 -32.14 -6.77 -0.24
CA ILE A 291 -31.16 -5.89 -0.90
C ILE A 291 -31.15 -6.22 -2.40
N PRO A 292 -31.21 -5.23 -3.32
CA PRO A 292 -31.14 -5.50 -4.75
C PRO A 292 -29.78 -6.14 -5.10
N SER A 293 -29.80 -7.40 -5.51
CA SER A 293 -28.62 -8.15 -5.94
C SER A 293 -28.91 -8.89 -7.25
N TYR A 294 -27.91 -8.98 -8.12
CA TYR A 294 -28.10 -9.40 -9.50
C TYR A 294 -27.36 -10.72 -9.77
N ALA A 295 -28.12 -11.78 -10.04
CA ALA A 295 -27.63 -13.12 -10.32
C ALA A 295 -27.19 -13.29 -11.78
N SER A 296 -26.61 -14.45 -12.11
CA SER A 296 -26.20 -14.80 -13.47
C SER A 296 -27.35 -14.69 -14.49
N GLY A 297 -27.16 -13.82 -15.49
CA GLY A 297 -28.16 -13.49 -16.51
C GLY A 297 -29.02 -12.26 -16.20
N GLU A 298 -28.92 -11.68 -15.00
CA GLU A 298 -29.59 -10.43 -14.62
C GLU A 298 -28.69 -9.22 -14.89
N THR A 299 -29.29 -8.02 -14.98
CA THR A 299 -28.58 -6.79 -15.33
C THR A 299 -29.11 -5.59 -14.57
N PHE A 300 -28.23 -4.88 -13.90
CA PHE A 300 -28.44 -3.51 -13.44
C PHE A 300 -28.01 -2.55 -14.56
N ASP A 301 -28.97 -1.86 -15.17
CA ASP A 301 -28.70 -0.80 -16.14
C ASP A 301 -28.81 0.56 -15.45
N ILE A 302 -27.69 1.30 -15.44
CA ILE A 302 -27.56 2.65 -14.90
C ILE A 302 -28.45 3.64 -15.70
N GLY A 303 -28.70 3.39 -16.99
CA GLY A 303 -29.61 4.19 -17.81
C GLY A 303 -29.27 5.68 -17.92
N GLY A 304 -28.04 6.09 -17.61
CA GLY A 304 -27.63 7.50 -17.49
C GLY A 304 -28.09 8.21 -16.20
N ILE A 305 -28.46 7.47 -15.14
CA ILE A 305 -28.93 8.01 -13.86
C ILE A 305 -27.83 7.89 -12.79
N ALA A 306 -27.68 8.91 -11.95
CA ALA A 306 -26.80 8.85 -10.78
C ALA A 306 -27.52 8.20 -9.59
N TYR A 307 -27.00 7.06 -9.13
CA TYR A 307 -27.41 6.34 -7.93
C TYR A 307 -26.53 6.70 -6.71
N GLY A 308 -25.76 7.79 -6.77
CA GLY A 308 -25.07 8.37 -5.62
C GLY A 308 -24.17 7.40 -4.87
N LYS A 309 -24.52 7.08 -3.62
CA LYS A 309 -23.78 6.17 -2.71
C LYS A 309 -24.17 4.69 -2.81
N ASP A 310 -25.09 4.29 -3.69
CA ASP A 310 -25.60 2.91 -3.74
C ASP A 310 -24.49 1.88 -4.02
N THR A 311 -24.65 0.70 -3.43
CA THR A 311 -23.80 -0.47 -3.66
C THR A 311 -24.48 -1.43 -4.62
N VAL A 312 -23.81 -1.77 -5.73
CA VAL A 312 -24.30 -2.78 -6.69
C VAL A 312 -23.79 -4.16 -6.27
N TYR A 313 -24.67 -5.02 -5.79
CA TYR A 313 -24.35 -6.39 -5.37
C TYR A 313 -24.50 -7.38 -6.55
N LEU A 314 -23.41 -8.03 -6.95
CA LEU A 314 -23.36 -8.92 -8.10
C LEU A 314 -23.05 -10.37 -7.68
N LYS A 315 -23.86 -11.31 -8.16
CA LYS A 315 -23.72 -12.76 -7.99
C LYS A 315 -23.69 -13.47 -9.35
N GLY A 316 -22.84 -12.96 -10.24
CA GLY A 316 -22.77 -13.34 -11.65
C GLY A 316 -23.56 -12.42 -12.59
N GLY A 317 -24.27 -11.42 -12.03
CA GLY A 317 -24.98 -10.41 -12.81
C GLY A 317 -24.08 -9.39 -13.49
N THR A 318 -24.69 -8.56 -14.31
CA THR A 318 -24.03 -7.48 -15.05
C THR A 318 -24.42 -6.11 -14.51
N VAL A 319 -23.48 -5.19 -14.41
CA VAL A 319 -23.75 -3.75 -14.37
C VAL A 319 -23.39 -3.12 -15.72
N THR A 320 -24.28 -2.29 -16.25
CA THR A 320 -24.12 -1.64 -17.55
C THR A 320 -24.63 -0.21 -17.53
N ASN A 321 -24.27 0.58 -18.55
CA ASN A 321 -24.91 1.85 -18.85
C ASN A 321 -25.33 1.89 -20.32
N SER A 322 -26.64 1.81 -20.58
CA SER A 322 -27.22 2.00 -21.92
C SER A 322 -27.52 3.47 -22.25
N GLY A 323 -27.49 4.36 -21.26
CA GLY A 323 -27.91 5.75 -21.37
C GLY A 323 -26.79 6.72 -21.75
N ALA A 324 -26.89 7.95 -21.24
CA ALA A 324 -25.84 8.95 -21.38
C ALA A 324 -24.64 8.63 -20.48
N ALA A 325 -23.45 9.11 -20.86
CA ALA A 325 -22.24 8.94 -20.04
C ALA A 325 -22.36 9.68 -18.70
N ILE A 326 -22.05 9.01 -17.59
CA ILE A 326 -22.25 9.56 -16.24
C ILE A 326 -21.25 9.02 -15.22
N SER A 327 -20.35 9.89 -14.74
CA SER A 327 -19.40 9.54 -13.68
C SER A 327 -19.35 10.64 -12.61
N PRO A 328 -19.55 10.33 -11.31
CA PRO A 328 -19.92 9.00 -10.80
C PRO A 328 -21.36 8.60 -11.10
N ALA A 329 -21.59 7.30 -11.24
CA ALA A 329 -22.91 6.67 -11.34
C ALA A 329 -23.32 5.99 -10.03
N VAL A 330 -22.39 5.30 -9.35
CA VAL A 330 -22.64 4.50 -8.14
C VAL A 330 -21.59 4.76 -7.05
N GLY A 331 -21.84 4.28 -5.83
CA GLY A 331 -20.88 4.37 -4.74
C GLY A 331 -19.90 3.20 -4.72
N SER A 332 -20.45 1.97 -4.74
CA SER A 332 -19.67 0.73 -4.59
C SER A 332 -20.14 -0.40 -5.52
N ILE A 333 -19.28 -1.39 -5.78
CA ILE A 333 -19.58 -2.57 -6.60
C ILE A 333 -19.03 -3.82 -5.92
N ASN A 334 -19.90 -4.74 -5.49
CA ASN A 334 -19.50 -5.94 -4.76
C ASN A 334 -19.83 -7.20 -5.58
N ALA A 335 -18.83 -7.74 -6.28
CA ALA A 335 -18.87 -9.03 -6.94
C ALA A 335 -18.60 -10.16 -5.93
N LEU A 336 -19.67 -10.75 -5.41
CA LEU A 336 -19.63 -11.67 -4.28
C LEU A 336 -19.58 -13.14 -4.67
N GLN A 337 -20.15 -13.51 -5.83
CA GLN A 337 -20.21 -14.90 -6.31
C GLN A 337 -20.22 -14.96 -7.84
N GLY A 338 -19.72 -16.05 -8.41
CA GLY A 338 -19.74 -16.28 -9.87
C GLY A 338 -18.95 -15.26 -10.69
N THR A 339 -19.16 -15.23 -12.00
CA THR A 339 -18.50 -14.31 -12.93
C THR A 339 -19.43 -13.14 -13.25
N SER A 340 -19.19 -12.00 -12.64
CA SER A 340 -19.96 -10.77 -12.81
C SER A 340 -19.31 -9.85 -13.84
N THR A 341 -20.06 -8.97 -14.52
CA THR A 341 -19.49 -8.09 -15.57
C THR A 341 -19.81 -6.61 -15.40
N MET A 342 -18.92 -5.75 -15.91
CA MET A 342 -19.08 -4.30 -16.03
C MET A 342 -18.94 -3.92 -17.51
N SER A 343 -19.94 -3.23 -18.06
CA SER A 343 -20.05 -2.93 -19.49
C SER A 343 -20.76 -1.60 -19.76
N GLY A 344 -20.98 -1.22 -21.01
CA GLY A 344 -21.82 -0.09 -21.38
C GLY A 344 -21.73 0.27 -22.86
N SER A 345 -22.74 0.99 -23.36
CA SER A 345 -22.63 1.77 -24.60
C SER A 345 -22.14 3.20 -24.37
N ALA A 346 -22.08 3.62 -23.10
CA ALA A 346 -21.54 4.90 -22.67
C ALA A 346 -20.74 4.74 -21.37
N ASP A 347 -19.85 5.69 -21.11
CA ASP A 347 -18.92 5.66 -19.97
C ASP A 347 -19.65 5.89 -18.64
N TRP A 348 -19.13 5.31 -17.55
CA TRP A 348 -19.66 5.53 -16.20
C TRP A 348 -18.58 5.31 -15.13
N GLY A 349 -18.93 5.46 -13.84
CA GLY A 349 -17.96 5.23 -12.77
C GLY A 349 -18.52 5.04 -11.36
N ALA A 350 -17.61 4.68 -10.44
CA ALA A 350 -17.86 4.52 -9.00
C ALA A 350 -16.94 5.46 -8.19
N LYS A 351 -17.48 6.17 -7.19
CA LYS A 351 -16.72 7.18 -6.44
C LYS A 351 -16.87 7.11 -4.92
N GLY A 352 -15.74 7.13 -4.21
CA GLY A 352 -15.65 7.28 -2.76
C GLY A 352 -16.17 6.09 -1.93
N GLY A 353 -16.54 4.99 -2.57
CA GLY A 353 -16.92 3.74 -1.94
C GLY A 353 -15.83 2.68 -2.07
N ARG A 354 -16.22 1.43 -2.36
CA ARG A 354 -15.31 0.32 -2.59
C ARG A 354 -15.74 -0.51 -3.80
N VAL A 355 -14.77 -1.16 -4.46
CA VAL A 355 -15.05 -2.28 -5.36
C VAL A 355 -14.51 -3.54 -4.70
N VAL A 356 -15.32 -4.59 -4.63
CA VAL A 356 -14.96 -5.84 -3.98
C VAL A 356 -15.14 -7.00 -4.95
N VAL A 357 -14.12 -7.85 -5.09
CA VAL A 357 -14.19 -9.14 -5.75
C VAL A 357 -13.87 -10.20 -4.71
N ALA A 358 -14.88 -10.93 -4.26
CA ALA A 358 -14.75 -11.92 -3.19
C ALA A 358 -13.96 -13.15 -3.63
N ALA A 359 -13.45 -13.91 -2.66
CA ALA A 359 -12.73 -15.16 -2.92
C ALA A 359 -13.61 -16.16 -3.69
N GLY A 360 -13.11 -16.65 -4.84
CA GLY A 360 -13.85 -17.53 -5.74
C GLY A 360 -14.89 -16.83 -6.64
N ALA A 361 -15.08 -15.50 -6.51
CA ALA A 361 -15.83 -14.70 -7.48
C ALA A 361 -14.92 -14.19 -8.60
N SER A 362 -15.51 -13.63 -9.64
CA SER A 362 -14.80 -12.92 -10.70
C SER A 362 -15.56 -11.69 -11.16
N LEU A 363 -14.82 -10.65 -11.54
CA LEU A 363 -15.34 -9.41 -12.12
C LEU A 363 -14.66 -9.16 -13.47
N GLN A 364 -15.43 -8.82 -14.49
CA GLN A 364 -14.90 -8.60 -15.84
C GLN A 364 -15.32 -7.24 -16.39
N LYS A 365 -14.36 -6.38 -16.72
CA LYS A 365 -14.59 -5.19 -17.54
C LYS A 365 -14.57 -5.60 -19.01
N ILE A 366 -15.71 -5.41 -19.68
CA ILE A 366 -15.95 -5.75 -21.10
C ILE A 366 -16.58 -4.55 -21.84
N GLY A 367 -16.70 -4.62 -23.16
CA GLY A 367 -17.22 -3.53 -24.00
C GLY A 367 -16.26 -2.34 -24.13
N ASN A 368 -16.44 -1.54 -25.18
CA ASN A 368 -15.50 -0.46 -25.53
C ASN A 368 -15.54 0.77 -24.61
N ASN A 369 -16.49 0.85 -23.68
CA ASN A 369 -16.66 2.01 -22.79
C ASN A 369 -15.56 2.10 -21.72
N THR A 370 -15.45 3.28 -21.10
CA THR A 370 -14.70 3.50 -19.85
C THR A 370 -15.57 3.17 -18.63
N VAL A 371 -14.97 2.50 -17.65
CA VAL A 371 -15.46 2.46 -16.25
C VAL A 371 -14.42 3.14 -15.38
N HIS A 372 -14.82 4.18 -14.63
CA HIS A 372 -13.91 5.02 -13.84
C HIS A 372 -14.10 4.79 -12.33
N PHE A 373 -13.03 4.40 -11.63
CA PHE A 373 -12.95 4.33 -10.17
C PHE A 373 -12.18 5.55 -9.64
N SER A 374 -12.90 6.52 -9.05
CA SER A 374 -12.36 7.79 -8.54
C SER A 374 -12.39 7.80 -7.02
N GLY A 375 -11.23 7.73 -6.36
CA GLY A 375 -11.14 7.61 -4.89
C GLY A 375 -11.84 6.36 -4.35
N THR A 376 -11.85 5.27 -5.13
CA THR A 376 -12.60 4.03 -4.85
C THR A 376 -11.63 2.86 -4.76
N ASN A 377 -11.31 2.44 -3.53
CA ASN A 377 -10.38 1.34 -3.29
C ASN A 377 -10.95 -0.01 -3.75
N VAL A 378 -10.10 -0.85 -4.33
CA VAL A 378 -10.46 -2.17 -4.87
C VAL A 378 -9.85 -3.27 -4.01
N THR A 379 -10.71 -4.10 -3.40
CA THR A 379 -10.30 -5.31 -2.65
C THR A 379 -10.65 -6.54 -3.49
N ASN A 380 -9.64 -7.24 -3.99
CA ASN A 380 -9.78 -8.37 -4.91
C ASN A 380 -9.11 -9.63 -4.35
N GLU A 381 -9.93 -10.50 -3.77
CA GLU A 381 -9.55 -11.84 -3.30
C GLU A 381 -9.88 -12.93 -4.35
N GLY A 382 -10.43 -12.53 -5.49
CA GLY A 382 -10.87 -13.41 -6.57
C GLY A 382 -10.08 -13.20 -7.86
N THR A 383 -10.78 -12.94 -8.96
CA THR A 383 -10.18 -12.63 -10.26
C THR A 383 -10.86 -11.43 -10.90
N PHE A 384 -10.08 -10.37 -11.13
CA PHE A 384 -10.53 -9.17 -11.84
C PHE A 384 -9.87 -9.14 -13.22
N ASN A 385 -10.67 -9.17 -14.29
CA ASN A 385 -10.19 -9.11 -15.67
C ASN A 385 -10.58 -7.77 -16.33
N VAL A 386 -9.65 -7.12 -17.00
CA VAL A 386 -9.88 -6.02 -17.93
C VAL A 386 -9.72 -6.57 -19.35
N THR A 387 -10.84 -7.02 -19.91
CA THR A 387 -10.86 -7.78 -21.17
C THR A 387 -10.99 -6.86 -22.38
N GLU A 388 -11.84 -5.83 -22.28
CA GLU A 388 -12.15 -4.88 -23.36
C GLU A 388 -12.38 -3.47 -22.80
N GLY A 389 -11.97 -2.45 -23.56
CA GLY A 389 -12.15 -1.04 -23.23
C GLY A 389 -11.35 -0.61 -21.99
N THR A 390 -11.70 0.54 -21.42
CA THR A 390 -10.87 1.19 -20.38
C THR A 390 -11.40 0.92 -18.98
N LEU A 391 -10.55 0.43 -18.08
CA LEU A 391 -10.68 0.65 -16.64
C LEU A 391 -9.83 1.87 -16.29
N GLN A 392 -10.47 2.97 -15.89
CA GLN A 392 -9.80 4.19 -15.41
C GLN A 392 -9.74 4.15 -13.88
N VAL A 393 -8.59 4.45 -13.31
CA VAL A 393 -8.37 4.49 -11.86
C VAL A 393 -7.71 5.81 -11.47
N GLU A 394 -8.20 6.45 -10.41
CA GLU A 394 -7.79 7.77 -9.92
C GLU A 394 -7.77 7.73 -8.37
N ALA A 395 -6.66 8.18 -7.77
CA ALA A 395 -6.46 8.24 -6.31
C ALA A 395 -6.92 6.98 -5.53
N ALA A 396 -6.50 5.78 -5.95
CA ALA A 396 -7.00 4.52 -5.40
C ALA A 396 -5.96 3.38 -5.41
N ALA A 397 -6.11 2.44 -4.47
CA ALA A 397 -5.34 1.20 -4.43
C ALA A 397 -6.15 0.00 -4.95
N ILE A 398 -5.47 -0.92 -5.64
CA ILE A 398 -5.98 -2.26 -5.97
C ILE A 398 -5.16 -3.28 -5.18
N SER A 399 -5.78 -4.06 -4.31
CA SER A 399 -5.09 -4.97 -3.38
C SER A 399 -5.90 -6.22 -3.05
N GLY A 400 -5.22 -7.28 -2.61
CA GLY A 400 -5.82 -8.53 -2.14
C GLY A 400 -5.00 -9.76 -2.56
N ALA A 401 -5.38 -10.95 -2.11
CA ALA A 401 -4.71 -12.20 -2.49
C ALA A 401 -5.14 -12.74 -3.88
N GLY A 402 -6.05 -12.04 -4.57
CA GLY A 402 -6.55 -12.37 -5.89
C GLY A 402 -5.58 -12.04 -7.03
N ASN A 403 -6.09 -12.15 -8.25
CA ASN A 403 -5.34 -11.85 -9.49
C ASN A 403 -6.04 -10.72 -10.27
N LEU A 404 -5.26 -9.80 -10.82
CA LEU A 404 -5.69 -8.80 -11.82
C LEU A 404 -5.13 -9.25 -13.17
N GLN A 405 -5.95 -9.23 -14.22
CA GLN A 405 -5.55 -9.65 -15.56
C GLN A 405 -5.93 -8.58 -16.58
N LEU A 406 -4.99 -8.19 -17.44
CA LEU A 406 -5.21 -7.31 -18.59
C LEU A 406 -5.11 -8.15 -19.87
N SER A 407 -6.15 -8.15 -20.69
CA SER A 407 -6.17 -8.87 -21.97
C SER A 407 -5.90 -7.94 -23.16
N ALA A 408 -5.58 -8.50 -24.32
CA ALA A 408 -5.22 -7.76 -25.53
C ALA A 408 -6.21 -6.68 -26.02
N GLY A 409 -7.50 -6.75 -25.66
CA GLY A 409 -8.50 -5.72 -25.97
C GLY A 409 -8.73 -4.69 -24.86
N GLY A 410 -8.12 -4.90 -23.70
CA GLY A 410 -8.29 -4.10 -22.50
C GLY A 410 -7.24 -3.00 -22.35
N LYS A 411 -7.65 -1.91 -21.69
CA LYS A 411 -6.79 -0.81 -21.27
C LYS A 411 -6.98 -0.55 -19.78
N LEU A 412 -5.89 -0.47 -19.04
CA LEU A 412 -5.85 0.05 -17.68
C LEU A 412 -5.25 1.46 -17.75
N SER A 413 -5.98 2.49 -17.31
CA SER A 413 -5.47 3.85 -17.22
C SER A 413 -5.33 4.26 -15.75
N MET A 414 -4.15 4.74 -15.39
CA MET A 414 -3.72 5.07 -14.03
C MET A 414 -3.53 6.59 -13.92
N GLY A 415 -4.21 7.20 -12.95
CA GLY A 415 -4.23 8.65 -12.75
C GLY A 415 -5.12 9.38 -13.75
N THR A 416 -5.51 10.59 -13.40
CA THR A 416 -6.13 11.58 -14.29
C THR A 416 -5.41 12.92 -14.13
N THR A 417 -5.70 13.90 -14.99
CA THR A 417 -5.16 15.25 -14.82
C THR A 417 -6.28 16.20 -14.37
N PRO A 418 -6.27 16.76 -13.13
CA PRO A 418 -5.25 16.66 -12.08
C PRO A 418 -5.62 15.70 -10.91
N ASP A 419 -5.00 14.52 -10.88
CA ASP A 419 -4.87 13.67 -9.69
C ASP A 419 -3.72 14.20 -8.78
N ARG A 420 -3.72 13.78 -7.50
CA ARG A 420 -2.86 14.23 -6.40
C ARG A 420 -2.37 13.09 -5.49
N SER A 421 -2.61 11.83 -5.83
CA SER A 421 -2.19 10.72 -4.95
C SER A 421 -1.74 9.46 -5.69
N GLY A 422 -1.93 9.40 -7.01
CA GLY A 422 -1.50 8.28 -7.83
C GLY A 422 -2.36 7.02 -7.65
N VAL A 423 -1.84 5.90 -8.14
CA VAL A 423 -2.54 4.61 -8.18
C VAL A 423 -1.55 3.49 -7.91
N SER A 424 -1.89 2.59 -6.97
CA SER A 424 -1.01 1.49 -6.54
C SER A 424 -1.67 0.14 -6.75
N ILE A 425 -1.00 -0.74 -7.50
CA ILE A 425 -1.42 -2.14 -7.73
C ILE A 425 -0.59 -3.04 -6.80
N ASN A 426 -1.20 -3.37 -5.66
CA ASN A 426 -0.61 -4.09 -4.54
C ASN A 426 -1.09 -5.55 -4.49
N GLN A 427 -1.01 -6.23 -5.64
CA GLN A 427 -1.38 -7.64 -5.84
C GLN A 427 -0.84 -8.14 -7.19
N SER A 428 -0.86 -9.47 -7.40
CA SER A 428 -0.35 -10.08 -8.64
C SER A 428 -1.09 -9.58 -9.90
N LEU A 429 -0.33 -9.30 -10.94
CA LEU A 429 -0.79 -8.74 -12.23
C LEU A 429 -0.38 -9.64 -13.40
N LYS A 430 -1.34 -10.01 -14.25
CA LYS A 430 -1.11 -10.79 -15.48
C LYS A 430 -1.38 -9.94 -16.70
N LEU A 431 -0.42 -9.92 -17.62
CA LEU A 431 -0.44 -9.10 -18.81
C LEU A 431 -0.50 -10.00 -20.05
N GLN A 432 -1.71 -10.23 -20.53
CA GLN A 432 -2.01 -10.99 -21.75
C GLN A 432 -2.06 -10.07 -22.98
N GLY A 433 -1.26 -9.01 -22.97
CA GLY A 433 -1.30 -7.91 -23.92
C GLY A 433 -2.13 -6.74 -23.41
N GLY A 434 -2.50 -5.84 -24.33
CA GLY A 434 -3.31 -4.65 -24.04
C GLY A 434 -2.42 -3.45 -23.73
N THR A 435 -3.02 -2.45 -23.07
CA THR A 435 -2.36 -1.18 -22.77
C THR A 435 -2.46 -0.80 -21.29
N ILE A 436 -1.34 -0.48 -20.66
CA ILE A 436 -1.27 0.31 -19.44
C ILE A 436 -0.95 1.75 -19.83
N GLU A 437 -1.86 2.66 -19.53
CA GLU A 437 -1.70 4.11 -19.69
C GLU A 437 -1.47 4.75 -18.32
N VAL A 438 -0.51 5.67 -18.23
CA VAL A 438 -0.09 6.30 -16.98
C VAL A 438 -0.03 7.80 -17.23
N ASN A 439 -0.91 8.55 -16.57
CA ASN A 439 -1.08 9.98 -16.80
C ASN A 439 -0.26 10.80 -15.79
N THR A 440 0.20 11.99 -16.16
CA THR A 440 0.90 12.89 -15.21
C THR A 440 -0.01 13.31 -14.07
N ILE A 441 0.50 13.21 -12.84
CA ILE A 441 -0.17 13.60 -11.58
C ILE A 441 0.56 14.76 -10.89
N THR A 442 -0.12 15.42 -9.95
CA THR A 442 0.40 16.64 -9.29
C THR A 442 1.25 16.36 -8.05
N ASP A 443 1.03 15.19 -7.44
CA ASP A 443 1.50 14.78 -6.11
C ASP A 443 1.31 13.26 -6.01
N GLY A 444 2.16 12.56 -5.25
CA GLY A 444 2.27 11.10 -5.23
C GLY A 444 2.92 10.47 -6.47
N ALA A 445 2.88 9.15 -6.57
CA ALA A 445 3.47 8.36 -7.67
C ALA A 445 2.62 7.11 -8.00
N HIS A 446 2.80 6.54 -9.19
CA HIS A 446 2.13 5.30 -9.60
C HIS A 446 2.99 4.07 -9.35
N PHE A 447 2.40 3.01 -8.78
CA PHE A 447 3.13 1.80 -8.40
C PHE A 447 2.48 0.50 -8.88
N ILE A 448 3.32 -0.47 -9.25
CA ILE A 448 2.96 -1.89 -9.34
C ILE A 448 3.93 -2.67 -8.45
N THR A 449 3.46 -3.06 -7.27
CA THR A 449 4.30 -3.70 -6.23
C THR A 449 4.16 -5.23 -6.21
N GLY A 450 3.06 -5.76 -6.76
CA GLY A 450 2.86 -7.20 -6.90
C GLY A 450 3.60 -7.80 -8.10
N ASN A 451 3.89 -9.10 -8.03
CA ASN A 451 4.52 -9.87 -9.10
C ASN A 451 3.76 -9.70 -10.42
N THR A 452 4.48 -9.36 -11.49
CA THR A 452 3.93 -9.14 -12.82
C THR A 452 4.33 -10.27 -13.76
N THR A 453 3.38 -10.83 -14.50
CA THR A 453 3.62 -11.88 -15.50
C THR A 453 3.26 -11.39 -16.91
N LEU A 454 4.25 -11.27 -17.79
CA LEU A 454 4.07 -10.99 -19.21
C LEU A 454 3.76 -12.28 -19.97
N GLU A 455 2.47 -12.52 -20.24
CA GLU A 455 1.97 -13.64 -21.03
C GLU A 455 1.94 -13.31 -22.53
N ASN A 456 1.59 -12.06 -22.92
CA ASN A 456 1.78 -11.53 -24.29
C ASN A 456 2.34 -10.09 -24.26
N THR A 457 2.90 -9.63 -25.38
CA THR A 457 3.50 -8.29 -25.51
C THR A 457 2.51 -7.18 -25.16
N THR A 458 2.88 -6.34 -24.18
CA THR A 458 1.99 -5.34 -23.58
C THR A 458 2.56 -3.94 -23.76
N THR A 459 1.69 -2.95 -24.02
CA THR A 459 2.09 -1.56 -24.25
C THR A 459 1.97 -0.74 -22.98
N PHE A 460 3.03 -0.05 -22.59
CA PHE A 460 3.05 1.00 -21.58
C PHE A 460 3.08 2.35 -22.29
N THR A 461 2.20 3.27 -21.90
CA THR A 461 1.97 4.55 -22.59
C THR A 461 1.53 5.67 -21.64
N GLY A 462 1.41 6.89 -22.17
CA GLY A 462 1.06 8.09 -21.41
C GLY A 462 2.25 9.00 -21.14
N ASP A 463 2.04 10.01 -20.30
CA ASP A 463 2.97 11.09 -20.00
C ASP A 463 3.53 11.07 -18.56
N GLY A 464 2.95 10.27 -17.67
CA GLY A 464 3.37 10.12 -16.27
C GLY A 464 4.49 9.09 -16.02
N THR A 465 4.90 8.96 -14.76
CA THR A 465 5.92 8.00 -14.30
C THR A 465 5.29 6.80 -13.60
N LEU A 466 5.75 5.58 -13.93
CA LEU A 466 5.33 4.32 -13.31
C LEU A 466 6.50 3.57 -12.70
N TYR A 467 6.41 3.27 -11.41
CA TYR A 467 7.36 2.43 -10.69
C TYR A 467 6.84 0.99 -10.61
N ILE A 468 7.48 0.05 -11.32
CA ILE A 468 7.26 -1.38 -11.15
C ILE A 468 8.33 -1.90 -10.17
N THR A 469 7.88 -2.22 -8.97
CA THR A 469 8.72 -2.67 -7.84
C THR A 469 8.52 -4.16 -7.56
N GLY A 470 7.42 -4.76 -8.04
CA GLY A 470 7.29 -6.21 -8.12
C GLY A 470 8.12 -6.80 -9.28
N PRO A 471 8.62 -8.05 -9.18
CA PRO A 471 9.41 -8.67 -10.25
C PRO A 471 8.55 -8.93 -11.50
N ILE A 472 9.12 -8.68 -12.67
CA ILE A 472 8.52 -9.04 -13.97
C ILE A 472 9.01 -10.41 -14.41
N THR A 473 8.10 -11.29 -14.81
CA THR A 473 8.39 -12.69 -15.20
C THR A 473 7.63 -13.10 -16.46
N SER A 474 8.12 -14.11 -17.17
CA SER A 474 7.30 -14.87 -18.14
C SER A 474 6.58 -16.06 -17.48
N PRO A 475 5.47 -16.55 -18.06
CA PRO A 475 4.80 -17.76 -17.57
C PRO A 475 5.70 -19.00 -17.64
N GLY A 476 5.61 -19.87 -16.63
CA GLY A 476 6.39 -21.11 -16.56
C GLY A 476 5.93 -22.13 -17.61
N GLY A 477 6.81 -22.49 -18.54
CA GLY A 477 6.57 -23.49 -19.58
C GLY A 477 7.29 -23.25 -20.91
N GLY A 478 7.76 -22.03 -21.14
CA GLY A 478 8.38 -21.58 -22.39
C GLY A 478 7.40 -20.78 -23.25
N GLY A 479 7.88 -19.67 -23.83
CA GLY A 479 7.04 -18.59 -24.35
C GLY A 479 6.76 -17.51 -23.28
N GLY A 480 6.53 -16.28 -23.75
CA GLY A 480 6.28 -15.11 -22.92
C GLY A 480 6.03 -13.86 -23.77
N GLY A 481 5.60 -12.78 -23.11
CA GLY A 481 5.32 -11.49 -23.72
C GLY A 481 6.45 -10.47 -23.59
N GLY A 482 6.70 -9.71 -24.66
CA GLY A 482 7.62 -8.58 -24.63
C GLY A 482 7.02 -7.31 -24.03
N LEU A 483 7.72 -6.18 -24.20
CA LEU A 483 7.34 -4.89 -23.63
C LEU A 483 7.45 -3.79 -24.69
N ILE A 484 6.40 -2.99 -24.86
CA ILE A 484 6.46 -1.77 -25.70
C ILE A 484 6.33 -0.56 -24.78
N LYS A 485 7.33 0.32 -24.76
CA LYS A 485 7.27 1.63 -24.12
C LYS A 485 6.98 2.70 -25.17
N SER A 486 5.97 3.51 -24.93
CA SER A 486 5.48 4.59 -25.82
C SER A 486 5.02 5.79 -24.98
N GLY A 487 4.65 6.91 -25.60
CA GLY A 487 4.32 8.15 -24.89
C GLY A 487 5.53 8.81 -24.23
N SER A 488 5.42 10.08 -23.87
CA SER A 488 6.53 10.85 -23.30
C SER A 488 6.95 10.46 -21.88
N GLY A 489 6.12 9.69 -21.15
CA GLY A 489 6.35 9.34 -19.75
C GLY A 489 7.50 8.35 -19.50
N THR A 490 7.66 7.95 -18.24
CA THR A 490 8.79 7.13 -17.77
C THR A 490 8.31 5.82 -17.13
N LEU A 491 8.86 4.68 -17.56
CA LEU A 491 8.65 3.38 -16.94
C LEU A 491 9.91 2.94 -16.21
N ILE A 492 9.81 2.70 -14.89
CA ILE A 492 10.94 2.38 -14.02
C ILE A 492 10.78 0.95 -13.49
N LEU A 493 11.74 0.07 -13.81
CA LEU A 493 11.78 -1.32 -13.36
C LEU A 493 12.83 -1.47 -12.25
N GLN A 494 12.40 -1.45 -10.99
CA GLN A 494 13.33 -1.38 -9.85
C GLN A 494 13.90 -2.74 -9.41
N ASN A 495 13.19 -3.83 -9.65
CA ASN A 495 13.56 -5.17 -9.19
C ASN A 495 13.81 -6.15 -10.34
N ASN A 496 14.43 -7.30 -10.01
CA ASN A 496 14.77 -8.37 -10.94
C ASN A 496 13.64 -8.67 -11.93
N SER A 497 13.95 -8.54 -13.22
CA SER A 497 13.01 -8.70 -14.32
C SER A 497 13.56 -9.74 -15.28
N THR A 498 12.80 -10.80 -15.57
CA THR A 498 13.27 -11.96 -16.34
C THR A 498 12.16 -12.51 -17.24
N PHE A 499 12.17 -12.12 -18.51
CA PHE A 499 11.09 -12.41 -19.46
C PHE A 499 11.54 -12.63 -20.90
N GLN A 500 10.66 -13.23 -21.71
CA GLN A 500 10.85 -13.54 -23.13
C GLN A 500 9.99 -12.63 -24.01
N GLY A 501 10.45 -12.33 -25.23
CA GLY A 501 9.72 -11.57 -26.25
C GLY A 501 10.26 -10.16 -26.41
N ASP A 502 10.25 -9.65 -27.64
CA ASP A 502 10.97 -8.42 -28.01
C ASP A 502 10.55 -7.19 -27.18
N THR A 503 11.54 -6.38 -26.78
CA THR A 503 11.32 -5.11 -26.08
C THR A 503 11.58 -3.93 -27.01
N VAL A 504 10.67 -2.95 -27.03
CA VAL A 504 10.76 -1.79 -27.93
C VAL A 504 10.46 -0.51 -27.16
N ILE A 505 11.39 0.45 -27.18
CA ILE A 505 11.14 1.83 -26.76
C ILE A 505 10.83 2.63 -28.02
N GLN A 506 9.59 3.08 -28.17
CA GLN A 506 9.13 3.93 -29.26
C GLN A 506 9.21 5.42 -28.89
N GLU A 507 9.01 5.75 -27.62
CA GLU A 507 8.99 7.14 -27.10
C GLU A 507 9.16 7.14 -25.58
N GLY A 508 9.72 8.23 -25.04
CA GLY A 508 9.94 8.43 -23.60
C GLY A 508 10.98 7.47 -23.03
N THR A 509 10.90 7.22 -21.72
CA THR A 509 11.99 6.55 -20.98
C THR A 509 11.59 5.16 -20.49
N LEU A 510 12.47 4.18 -20.69
CA LEU A 510 12.51 2.92 -19.93
C LEU A 510 13.78 2.91 -19.08
N GLN A 511 13.60 2.91 -17.77
CA GLN A 511 14.67 2.89 -16.78
C GLN A 511 14.73 1.55 -16.07
N ILE A 512 15.94 1.00 -15.94
CA ILE A 512 16.25 -0.14 -15.06
C ILE A 512 16.91 0.43 -13.80
N GLY A 513 16.33 0.12 -12.63
CA GLY A 513 16.69 0.71 -11.34
C GLY A 513 17.78 -0.04 -10.57
N SER A 514 18.18 0.57 -9.45
CA SER A 514 19.28 0.14 -8.57
C SER A 514 19.23 -1.34 -8.17
N GLY A 515 20.22 -2.13 -8.59
CA GLY A 515 20.45 -3.48 -8.09
C GLY A 515 19.57 -4.59 -8.70
N GLY A 516 18.62 -4.25 -9.57
CA GLY A 516 17.86 -5.24 -10.32
C GLY A 516 18.68 -5.83 -11.48
N THR A 517 18.71 -7.16 -11.61
CA THR A 517 19.15 -7.82 -12.84
C THR A 517 18.03 -7.81 -13.87
N PHE A 518 18.28 -7.28 -15.06
CA PHE A 518 17.36 -7.36 -16.20
C PHE A 518 17.84 -8.45 -17.16
N LEU A 519 17.04 -9.52 -17.32
CA LEU A 519 17.30 -10.65 -18.20
C LEU A 519 16.20 -10.75 -19.27
N LEU A 520 16.50 -10.37 -20.50
CA LEU A 520 15.59 -10.45 -21.64
C LEU A 520 15.97 -11.61 -22.56
N GLN A 521 15.01 -12.44 -22.96
CA GLN A 521 15.17 -13.42 -24.05
C GLN A 521 14.33 -12.98 -25.26
N GLY A 522 14.95 -12.19 -26.14
CA GLY A 522 14.29 -11.47 -27.22
C GLY A 522 15.19 -10.34 -27.73
N ASN A 523 14.80 -9.69 -28.82
CA ASN A 523 15.52 -8.53 -29.33
C ASN A 523 15.11 -7.26 -28.56
N PHE A 524 15.95 -6.23 -28.64
CA PHE A 524 15.68 -4.92 -28.06
C PHE A 524 15.87 -3.83 -29.12
N THR A 525 14.89 -2.96 -29.30
CA THR A 525 14.98 -1.78 -30.17
C THR A 525 14.76 -0.51 -29.35
N ASN A 526 15.68 0.46 -29.46
CA ASN A 526 15.61 1.74 -28.78
C ASN A 526 15.47 2.91 -29.75
N SER A 527 14.32 3.59 -29.72
CA SER A 527 14.04 4.88 -30.39
C SER A 527 13.64 5.97 -29.39
N GLY A 528 13.81 5.73 -28.08
CA GLY A 528 13.57 6.70 -27.01
C GLY A 528 14.77 6.73 -26.06
N SER A 529 14.56 6.82 -24.75
CA SER A 529 15.65 6.72 -23.77
C SER A 529 15.66 5.36 -23.06
N LEU A 530 16.76 4.62 -23.19
CA LEU A 530 17.08 3.45 -22.37
C LEU A 530 18.07 3.86 -21.29
N VAL A 531 17.62 3.78 -20.03
CA VAL A 531 18.33 4.34 -18.88
C VAL A 531 18.71 3.18 -17.95
N ILE A 532 19.96 2.72 -18.02
CA ILE A 532 20.48 1.61 -17.21
C ILE A 532 21.31 2.23 -16.09
N LEU A 533 20.72 2.44 -14.92
CA LEU A 533 21.35 3.20 -13.84
C LEU A 533 21.44 2.42 -12.55
N GLY A 534 22.60 2.50 -11.90
CA GLY A 534 22.74 2.11 -10.51
C GLY A 534 22.23 3.27 -9.67
N GLY A 535 20.93 3.29 -9.35
CA GLY A 535 20.30 4.47 -8.72
C GLY A 535 21.08 5.02 -7.52
N ASN A 536 21.24 6.34 -7.38
CA ASN A 536 20.51 7.42 -8.05
C ASN A 536 21.39 8.27 -8.97
N SER A 537 20.93 8.55 -10.19
CA SER A 537 21.39 9.72 -10.94
C SER A 537 20.97 10.99 -10.20
N LEU A 538 21.92 11.88 -9.94
CA LEU A 538 21.82 12.92 -8.90
C LEU A 538 20.90 14.10 -9.24
N ASN A 539 20.11 14.00 -10.31
CA ASN A 539 19.24 15.07 -10.81
C ASN A 539 17.77 14.96 -10.38
N GLU A 540 17.29 13.77 -9.98
CA GLU A 540 15.89 13.54 -9.57
C GLU A 540 15.77 12.82 -8.20
N ILE A 541 16.49 13.31 -7.18
CA ILE A 541 16.28 12.87 -5.80
C ILE A 541 15.06 13.61 -5.20
N GLU A 542 13.89 13.01 -5.34
CA GLU A 542 12.97 12.99 -4.20
C GLU A 542 13.63 12.23 -3.04
N SER A 543 13.29 12.60 -1.80
CA SER A 543 14.16 12.41 -0.63
C SER A 543 14.81 11.03 -0.48
N LEU A 544 16.13 11.03 -0.23
CA LEU A 544 16.87 9.88 0.30
C LEU A 544 16.13 9.22 1.48
N PRO A 545 16.25 7.89 1.69
CA PRO A 545 15.63 7.20 2.80
C PRO A 545 15.97 7.87 4.14
N SER A 546 15.00 8.55 4.73
CA SER A 546 15.16 9.24 6.00
C SER A 546 14.96 8.28 7.16
N ILE A 547 15.75 8.43 8.22
CA ILE A 547 15.48 7.74 9.50
C ILE A 547 14.13 8.19 10.06
N VAL A 548 13.53 7.34 10.90
CA VAL A 548 12.39 7.72 11.73
C VAL A 548 12.78 8.94 12.56
N SER A 549 12.04 10.04 12.40
CA SER A 549 12.22 11.29 13.15
C SER A 549 11.22 11.46 14.29
N THR A 550 10.09 10.74 14.24
CA THR A 550 9.08 10.72 15.29
C THR A 550 9.65 10.16 16.59
N GLY A 551 9.67 10.99 17.64
CA GLY A 551 10.21 10.62 18.95
C GLY A 551 11.74 10.65 19.05
N LEU A 552 12.50 10.89 17.97
CA LEU A 552 13.96 10.98 18.01
C LEU A 552 14.40 12.09 18.97
N ASN A 553 15.16 11.71 19.99
CA ASN A 553 15.41 12.57 21.16
C ASN A 553 16.91 12.70 21.50
N LEU A 554 17.74 11.73 21.13
CA LEU A 554 19.20 11.87 21.06
C LEU A 554 19.67 11.24 19.74
N ASN A 555 20.54 11.93 19.02
CA ASN A 555 21.18 11.42 17.80
C ASN A 555 22.69 11.64 17.83
N PHE A 556 23.43 10.68 18.38
CA PHE A 556 24.89 10.67 18.32
C PHE A 556 25.33 9.93 17.06
N GLU A 557 25.81 10.66 16.05
CA GLU A 557 26.37 10.12 14.80
C GLU A 557 27.82 10.56 14.64
N ALA A 558 28.75 9.62 14.47
CA ALA A 558 30.18 9.92 14.41
C ALA A 558 30.56 10.68 13.13
N ALA A 559 29.81 10.50 12.04
CA ALA A 559 29.97 11.25 10.80
C ALA A 559 29.64 12.75 10.93
N GLN A 560 28.88 13.14 11.96
CA GLN A 560 28.50 14.53 12.22
C GLN A 560 29.44 15.23 13.22
N ASP A 561 30.41 14.49 13.78
CA ASP A 561 31.40 15.02 14.72
C ASP A 561 32.63 15.57 13.98
N LEU A 562 32.82 16.89 14.06
CA LEU A 562 33.83 17.63 13.30
C LEU A 562 34.87 18.33 14.20
N SER A 563 34.75 18.27 15.53
CA SER A 563 35.60 19.04 16.45
C SER A 563 36.90 18.31 16.82
N GLY A 564 36.91 16.97 16.80
CA GLY A 564 38.11 16.16 17.08
C GLY A 564 38.67 16.34 18.50
N ASP A 565 37.86 16.88 19.41
CA ASP A 565 38.21 17.30 20.76
C ASP A 565 37.83 16.29 21.85
N ALA A 566 37.49 15.07 21.44
CA ALA A 566 37.02 13.96 22.28
C ALA A 566 35.64 14.19 22.94
N VAL A 567 34.77 15.00 22.32
CA VAL A 567 33.41 15.30 22.81
C VAL A 567 32.37 15.03 21.72
N TRP A 568 31.70 13.89 21.80
CA TRP A 568 30.61 13.55 20.87
C TRP A 568 29.36 14.38 21.18
N ILE A 569 28.93 15.21 20.23
CA ILE A 569 27.75 16.07 20.34
C ILE A 569 26.57 15.44 19.60
N ASP A 570 25.41 15.38 20.26
CA ASP A 570 24.14 14.96 19.67
C ASP A 570 23.57 16.08 18.80
N SER A 571 23.20 15.77 17.55
CA SER A 571 22.78 16.76 16.56
C SER A 571 21.32 17.23 16.69
N VAL A 572 20.53 16.66 17.61
CA VAL A 572 19.14 17.05 17.86
C VAL A 572 18.99 17.98 19.06
N ASN A 573 19.52 17.59 20.23
CA ASN A 573 19.34 18.32 21.50
C ASN A 573 20.65 18.85 22.10
N ALA A 574 21.75 18.84 21.35
CA ALA A 574 23.07 19.34 21.74
C ALA A 574 23.57 18.77 23.09
N GLN A 575 23.16 17.55 23.45
CA GLN A 575 23.79 16.83 24.55
C GLN A 575 25.21 16.41 24.15
N SER A 576 26.09 16.18 25.13
CA SER A 576 27.47 15.79 24.85
C SER A 576 27.96 14.64 25.71
N LEU A 577 28.83 13.82 25.11
CA LEU A 577 29.51 12.67 25.70
C LEU A 577 31.02 12.85 25.55
N SER A 578 31.74 12.95 26.66
CA SER A 578 33.20 13.11 26.67
C SER A 578 33.92 11.77 26.82
N PHE A 579 34.85 11.45 25.92
CA PHE A 579 35.66 10.24 25.97
C PHE A 579 36.84 10.37 26.95
N ALA A 580 37.10 9.31 27.72
CA ALA A 580 38.23 9.25 28.63
C ALA A 580 39.57 9.09 27.86
N GLY A 581 40.44 10.10 27.93
CA GLY A 581 41.83 10.02 27.44
C GLY A 581 42.34 11.28 26.72
N GLY A 582 41.44 12.00 26.05
CA GLY A 582 41.76 13.17 25.23
C GLY A 582 42.24 12.82 23.81
N ASN A 583 41.92 13.67 22.83
CA ASN A 583 42.17 13.46 21.40
C ASN A 583 41.60 12.14 20.83
N ALA A 584 40.44 11.69 21.32
CA ALA A 584 39.61 10.75 20.57
C ALA A 584 39.04 11.49 19.34
N SER A 585 39.47 11.07 18.16
CA SER A 585 38.94 11.47 16.86
C SER A 585 38.18 10.29 16.28
N THR A 586 37.17 10.58 15.45
CA THR A 586 36.56 9.56 14.63
C THR A 586 37.55 9.04 13.58
N THR A 587 37.42 7.77 13.21
CA THR A 587 38.12 7.15 12.08
C THR A 587 37.16 7.07 10.89
N PRO A 588 37.60 7.41 9.66
CA PRO A 588 36.79 7.21 8.47
C PRO A 588 36.47 5.72 8.27
N VAL A 589 35.21 5.42 7.95
CA VAL A 589 34.73 4.08 7.63
C VAL A 589 34.37 4.04 6.16
N ASN A 590 34.80 2.98 5.47
CA ASN A 590 34.42 2.69 4.10
C ASN A 590 34.11 1.19 4.01
N ASN A 591 32.82 0.85 4.16
CA ASN A 591 32.33 -0.52 4.09
C ASN A 591 31.07 -0.57 3.22
N PRO A 592 31.07 -1.30 2.09
CA PRO A 592 29.97 -1.29 1.13
C PRO A 592 28.69 -2.00 1.61
N LEU A 593 28.71 -2.65 2.78
CA LEU A 593 27.52 -3.24 3.40
C LEU A 593 26.75 -2.25 4.30
N VAL A 594 27.38 -1.14 4.69
CA VAL A 594 26.82 -0.10 5.57
C VAL A 594 27.28 1.30 5.12
N PRO A 595 27.01 1.72 3.87
CA PRO A 595 27.55 2.95 3.29
C PRO A 595 27.19 4.24 4.06
N GLY A 596 26.07 4.25 4.79
CA GLY A 596 25.72 5.36 5.68
C GLY A 596 26.67 5.54 6.87
N ILE A 597 27.48 4.53 7.21
CA ILE A 597 28.55 4.63 8.21
C ILE A 597 29.83 5.08 7.53
N THR A 598 30.04 6.40 7.50
CA THR A 598 31.22 7.04 6.90
C THR A 598 32.31 7.39 7.93
N ALA A 599 32.00 7.35 9.23
CA ALA A 599 32.97 7.49 10.32
C ALA A 599 32.50 6.75 11.59
N ALA A 600 33.44 6.45 12.50
CA ALA A 600 33.15 5.79 13.77
C ALA A 600 34.14 6.20 14.89
N TYR A 601 33.75 6.01 16.15
CA TYR A 601 34.62 6.14 17.31
C TYR A 601 35.17 4.77 17.73
N HIS A 602 36.50 4.65 17.77
CA HIS A 602 37.20 3.53 18.40
C HIS A 602 37.24 3.74 19.92
N ILE A 603 36.80 2.75 20.72
CA ILE A 603 36.74 2.86 22.18
C ILE A 603 38.05 2.33 22.82
N PRO A 604 38.80 3.15 23.58
CA PRO A 604 40.02 2.70 24.24
C PRO A 604 39.75 1.62 25.31
N THR A 605 40.65 0.63 25.39
CA THR A 605 40.66 -0.46 26.40
C THR A 605 40.83 0.00 27.87
N THR A 606 40.81 1.30 28.11
CA THR A 606 40.89 1.94 29.43
C THR A 606 39.68 2.81 29.79
N GLY A 607 38.66 2.90 28.92
CA GLY A 607 37.39 3.57 29.20
C GLY A 607 36.75 4.27 27.99
N GLY A 608 35.42 4.30 27.95
CA GLY A 608 34.62 4.96 26.90
C GLY A 608 34.17 6.39 27.24
N ALA A 609 32.96 6.73 26.79
CA ALA A 609 32.36 8.06 26.89
C ALA A 609 31.40 8.21 28.07
N SER A 610 31.34 9.41 28.65
CA SER A 610 30.41 9.76 29.73
C SER A 610 29.92 11.21 29.60
N GLY A 611 28.67 11.48 30.02
CA GLY A 611 28.12 12.85 29.95
C GLY A 611 26.67 12.96 30.43
N LEU A 612 25.76 12.14 29.88
CA LEU A 612 24.30 12.22 30.07
C LEU A 612 23.81 12.15 31.54
N GLY A 613 24.63 11.67 32.47
CA GLY A 613 24.33 11.63 33.92
C GLY A 613 25.14 12.57 34.82
N LEU A 614 26.27 13.12 34.36
CA LEU A 614 27.27 13.73 35.28
C LEU A 614 26.88 15.13 35.80
N ASN A 615 26.11 15.89 35.03
CA ASN A 615 25.65 17.24 35.41
C ASN A 615 24.22 17.58 34.93
N SER A 616 23.70 16.89 33.89
CA SER A 616 22.38 17.15 33.31
C SER A 616 21.26 16.33 33.95
N GLY A 617 21.57 15.12 34.42
CA GLY A 617 20.57 14.17 34.95
C GLY A 617 19.49 13.86 33.90
N TYR A 618 19.89 13.58 32.66
CA TYR A 618 19.02 13.67 31.48
C TYR A 618 17.69 12.90 31.63
N PHE A 619 17.76 11.58 31.85
CA PHE A 619 16.59 10.70 32.01
C PHE A 619 15.84 10.86 33.35
N GLU A 620 16.40 11.63 34.31
CA GLU A 620 15.94 11.64 35.71
C GLU A 620 15.28 12.98 36.12
N ASN A 621 15.81 14.10 35.62
CA ASN A 621 15.51 15.45 36.16
C ASN A 621 14.97 16.43 35.11
N ASN A 622 15.35 16.29 33.83
CA ASN A 622 15.07 17.29 32.79
C ASN A 622 14.48 16.73 31.49
N GLY A 623 14.55 15.40 31.26
CA GLY A 623 14.03 14.72 30.08
C GLY A 623 12.66 14.05 30.30
N PRO A 624 12.28 13.09 29.43
CA PRO A 624 11.15 12.19 29.69
C PRO A 624 11.23 11.53 31.06
N ARG A 625 10.07 11.22 31.63
CA ARG A 625 9.98 10.20 32.68
C ARG A 625 9.93 8.83 32.02
N SER A 626 10.74 7.91 32.51
CA SER A 626 10.85 6.46 32.26
C SER A 626 9.58 5.63 32.53
N VAL A 627 8.41 6.27 32.59
CA VAL A 627 7.06 5.67 32.62
C VAL A 627 6.39 5.77 31.24
N GLN A 628 7.22 5.77 30.20
CA GLN A 628 6.86 5.91 28.79
C GLN A 628 7.73 4.97 27.94
N ASP A 629 7.17 4.54 26.82
CA ASP A 629 7.82 3.68 25.84
C ASP A 629 9.16 4.25 25.37
N ALA A 630 10.11 3.37 25.07
CA ALA A 630 11.46 3.74 24.68
C ALA A 630 12.02 2.80 23.61
N THR A 631 12.62 3.36 22.57
CA THR A 631 13.44 2.59 21.63
C THR A 631 14.87 3.13 21.61
N PHE A 632 15.85 2.23 21.58
CA PHE A 632 17.28 2.52 21.49
C PHE A 632 17.86 1.85 20.25
N GLU A 633 18.66 2.57 19.47
CA GLU A 633 19.40 2.03 18.32
C GLU A 633 20.91 2.22 18.54
N VAL A 634 21.70 1.19 18.27
CA VAL A 634 23.18 1.21 18.33
C VAL A 634 23.76 0.55 17.09
N TRP A 635 24.71 1.23 16.42
CA TRP A 635 25.53 0.66 15.34
C TRP A 635 26.99 0.50 15.79
N PHE A 636 27.48 -0.73 15.74
CA PHE A 636 28.78 -1.15 16.27
C PHE A 636 29.48 -2.14 15.33
N ASN A 637 30.80 -2.24 15.40
CA ASN A 637 31.60 -3.13 14.56
C ASN A 637 32.42 -4.10 15.40
N VAL A 638 32.08 -5.39 15.34
CA VAL A 638 32.83 -6.44 16.04
C VAL A 638 34.03 -6.87 15.21
N GLU A 639 35.24 -6.53 15.66
CA GLU A 639 36.50 -6.99 15.05
C GLU A 639 36.90 -8.37 15.61
N ASN A 640 36.59 -8.62 16.89
CA ASN A 640 36.96 -9.86 17.56
C ASN A 640 35.87 -10.38 18.52
N ILE A 641 35.15 -11.42 18.07
CA ILE A 641 34.15 -12.18 18.87
C ILE A 641 34.72 -12.88 20.12
N ALA A 642 36.02 -12.80 20.38
CA ALA A 642 36.67 -13.25 21.61
C ALA A 642 37.40 -12.09 22.34
N GLY A 643 37.00 -10.84 22.11
CA GLY A 643 37.59 -9.63 22.71
C GLY A 643 37.37 -9.48 24.22
N GLY A 644 36.44 -10.24 24.79
CA GLY A 644 36.14 -10.29 26.23
C GLY A 644 34.67 -10.57 26.51
N SER A 645 34.38 -11.07 27.71
CA SER A 645 33.03 -11.16 28.27
C SER A 645 32.59 -9.80 28.82
N ASP A 646 31.28 -9.52 28.76
CA ASP A 646 30.64 -8.38 29.41
C ASP A 646 31.18 -7.00 28.99
N GLN A 647 31.41 -6.83 27.69
CA GLN A 647 31.72 -5.52 27.10
C GLN A 647 30.46 -4.65 27.04
N VAL A 648 30.49 -3.48 27.67
CA VAL A 648 29.36 -2.53 27.67
C VAL A 648 29.42 -1.64 26.43
N LEU A 649 28.46 -1.79 25.51
CA LEU A 649 28.34 -0.94 24.31
C LEU A 649 27.61 0.35 24.66
N PHE A 650 26.50 0.23 25.38
CA PHE A 650 25.65 1.32 25.85
C PHE A 650 25.01 0.94 27.18
N GLU A 651 24.97 1.88 28.13
CA GLU A 651 24.28 1.75 29.42
C GLU A 651 23.61 3.10 29.74
N ALA A 652 22.34 3.05 30.16
CA ALA A 652 21.58 4.20 30.65
C ALA A 652 20.78 3.80 31.90
N GLY A 653 21.12 4.40 33.04
CA GLY A 653 20.74 3.92 34.36
C GLY A 653 21.97 3.45 35.16
N GLY A 654 21.74 2.84 36.32
CA GLY A 654 22.79 2.36 37.22
C GLY A 654 22.60 0.88 37.61
N THR A 655 23.33 0.44 38.64
CA THR A 655 23.37 -0.98 39.07
C THR A 655 22.03 -1.59 39.47
N ASP A 656 21.07 -0.74 39.87
CA ASP A 656 19.83 -1.17 40.52
C ASP A 656 18.59 -0.97 39.62
N LEU A 657 18.70 -0.11 38.58
CA LEU A 657 17.64 0.27 37.62
C LEU A 657 18.30 0.78 36.32
N GLY A 658 17.80 0.40 35.15
CA GLY A 658 18.36 0.87 33.88
C GLY A 658 18.10 -0.03 32.67
N VAL A 659 18.75 0.35 31.56
CA VAL A 659 18.84 -0.40 30.30
C VAL A 659 20.31 -0.50 29.84
N SER A 660 20.70 -1.61 29.22
CA SER A 660 22.03 -1.73 28.60
C SER A 660 22.11 -2.72 27.43
N PHE A 661 22.99 -2.40 26.47
CA PHE A 661 23.49 -3.35 25.47
C PHE A 661 24.88 -3.84 25.89
N GLN A 662 25.01 -5.16 26.06
CA GLN A 662 26.26 -5.81 26.46
C GLN A 662 26.60 -6.96 25.51
N LEU A 663 27.86 -7.05 25.09
CA LEU A 663 28.39 -8.12 24.26
C LEU A 663 29.28 -9.04 25.11
N ASN A 664 28.86 -10.29 25.29
CA ASN A 664 29.68 -11.31 25.92
C ASN A 664 30.22 -12.25 24.83
N ASN A 665 31.49 -12.03 24.45
CA ASN A 665 32.13 -12.69 23.31
C ASN A 665 31.38 -12.45 21.99
N ALA A 666 30.53 -13.39 21.56
CA ALA A 666 29.70 -13.30 20.36
C ALA A 666 28.20 -13.06 20.68
N ASP A 667 27.79 -13.14 21.95
CA ASP A 667 26.38 -13.02 22.33
C ASP A 667 26.09 -11.58 22.76
N LEU A 668 25.42 -10.83 21.89
CA LEU A 668 24.83 -9.53 22.21
C LEU A 668 23.60 -9.75 23.10
N SER A 669 23.43 -8.90 24.10
CA SER A 669 22.26 -8.88 24.98
C SER A 669 21.69 -7.47 25.15
N PHE A 670 20.37 -7.37 25.12
CA PHE A 670 19.61 -6.20 25.55
C PHE A 670 19.00 -6.52 26.93
N ASN A 671 19.34 -5.70 27.93
CA ASN A 671 19.04 -5.95 29.33
C ASN A 671 18.27 -4.76 29.92
N VAL A 672 17.17 -5.01 30.63
CA VAL A 672 16.32 -3.99 31.27
C VAL A 672 16.03 -4.38 32.72
N ASN A 673 16.02 -3.41 33.63
CA ASN A 673 15.78 -3.62 35.06
C ASN A 673 14.99 -2.44 35.66
N GLY A 674 13.90 -2.74 36.38
CA GLY A 674 12.97 -1.74 36.93
C GLY A 674 12.66 -1.87 38.42
N VAL A 675 11.82 -0.97 38.95
CA VAL A 675 11.66 -0.76 40.41
C VAL A 675 11.02 -1.95 41.14
N GLY A 676 11.83 -2.65 41.95
CA GLY A 676 11.37 -3.68 42.87
C GLY A 676 12.43 -4.09 43.90
N ALA A 677 12.02 -4.32 45.15
CA ALA A 677 12.93 -4.78 46.20
C ALA A 677 13.30 -6.26 45.99
N GLY A 678 14.40 -6.49 45.27
CA GLY A 678 14.78 -7.80 44.74
C GLY A 678 14.43 -7.98 43.24
N SER A 679 14.52 -6.89 42.47
CA SER A 679 14.21 -6.89 41.04
C SER A 679 15.03 -7.89 40.22
N THR A 680 14.48 -8.26 39.07
CA THR A 680 15.06 -9.25 38.15
C THR A 680 15.37 -8.56 36.83
N THR A 681 16.63 -8.59 36.39
CA THR A 681 17.00 -8.12 35.06
C THR A 681 16.36 -9.01 34.00
N PHE A 682 15.59 -8.40 33.09
CA PHE A 682 15.05 -9.06 31.91
C PHE A 682 16.06 -8.93 30.76
N SER A 683 16.40 -10.06 30.12
CA SER A 683 17.44 -10.12 29.09
C SER A 683 16.93 -10.84 27.85
N LEU A 684 17.15 -10.23 26.68
CA LEU A 684 17.03 -10.86 25.37
C LEU A 684 18.40 -10.88 24.71
N SER A 685 18.79 -12.01 24.10
CA SER A 685 20.14 -12.18 23.52
C SER A 685 20.12 -12.77 22.12
N LYS A 686 21.11 -12.36 21.31
CA LYS A 686 21.32 -12.78 19.93
C LYS A 686 22.82 -12.95 19.67
N ASN A 687 23.20 -14.05 19.01
CA ASN A 687 24.57 -14.25 18.56
C ASN A 687 24.86 -13.38 17.32
N VAL A 688 25.97 -12.63 17.34
CA VAL A 688 26.45 -11.74 16.26
C VAL A 688 27.80 -12.21 15.73
N GLY A 689 28.16 -11.74 14.53
CA GLY A 689 29.37 -12.13 13.81
C GLY A 689 30.55 -11.20 14.05
N THR A 690 31.45 -11.17 13.09
CA THR A 690 32.44 -10.09 12.91
C THR A 690 31.97 -9.16 11.79
N GLY A 691 32.04 -7.85 12.00
CA GLY A 691 31.58 -6.82 11.09
C GLY A 691 30.65 -5.81 11.75
N TRP A 692 30.05 -4.94 10.93
CA TRP A 692 29.05 -3.96 11.36
C TRP A 692 27.71 -4.62 11.65
N HIS A 693 27.11 -4.25 12.77
CA HIS A 693 25.83 -4.72 13.25
C HIS A 693 24.94 -3.56 13.74
N GLN A 694 23.64 -3.68 13.50
CA GLN A 694 22.60 -2.85 14.12
C GLN A 694 22.00 -3.61 15.30
N ALA A 695 21.82 -2.95 16.44
CA ALA A 695 20.96 -3.43 17.52
C ALA A 695 19.83 -2.42 17.77
N VAL A 696 18.59 -2.89 17.80
CA VAL A 696 17.42 -2.09 18.20
C VAL A 696 16.72 -2.76 19.37
N GLY A 697 16.62 -2.03 20.49
CA GLY A 697 16.07 -2.52 21.76
C GLY A 697 14.89 -1.65 22.18
N ILE A 698 13.75 -2.29 22.42
CA ILE A 698 12.45 -1.64 22.58
C ILE A 698 11.89 -2.00 23.96
N ILE A 699 11.36 -1.00 24.66
CA ILE A 699 10.62 -1.10 25.91
C ILE A 699 9.22 -0.53 25.65
N ASP A 700 8.20 -1.32 25.94
CA ASP A 700 6.79 -1.02 25.67
C ASP A 700 6.02 -1.17 26.99
N LEU A 701 5.39 -0.09 27.46
CA LEU A 701 4.83 0.02 28.81
C LEU A 701 3.29 0.11 28.76
N GLU A 702 2.65 -0.93 28.22
CA GLU A 702 1.19 -1.03 28.18
C GLU A 702 0.58 -0.91 29.59
N SER A 703 -0.56 -0.23 29.70
CA SER A 703 -1.32 -0.04 30.95
C SER A 703 -1.87 -1.33 31.63
N ALA A 704 -1.45 -2.51 31.17
CA ALA A 704 -1.89 -3.82 31.66
C ALA A 704 -0.75 -4.84 31.83
N SER A 705 0.39 -4.70 31.14
CA SER A 705 1.52 -5.63 31.17
C SER A 705 2.69 -5.10 30.33
N ASP A 706 3.85 -4.86 30.92
CA ASP A 706 5.01 -4.36 30.17
C ASP A 706 5.65 -5.45 29.28
N SER A 707 6.41 -5.03 28.26
CA SER A 707 7.22 -5.91 27.43
C SER A 707 8.58 -5.30 27.03
N ILE A 708 9.51 -6.17 26.63
CA ILE A 708 10.74 -5.77 25.93
C ILE A 708 10.93 -6.57 24.64
N THR A 709 11.47 -5.95 23.59
CA THR A 709 11.75 -6.57 22.29
C THR A 709 13.15 -6.22 21.79
N LEU A 710 13.78 -7.15 21.07
CA LEU A 710 15.10 -6.99 20.44
C LEU A 710 15.04 -7.33 18.96
N TYR A 711 15.60 -6.45 18.13
CA TYR A 711 15.96 -6.68 16.73
C TYR A 711 17.48 -6.53 16.56
N VAL A 712 18.06 -7.31 15.66
CA VAL A 712 19.47 -7.23 15.27
C VAL A 712 19.57 -7.38 13.76
N ASP A 713 20.26 -6.46 13.08
CA ASP A 713 20.43 -6.42 11.61
C ASP A 713 19.09 -6.53 10.84
N ASN A 714 18.11 -5.69 11.19
CA ASN A 714 16.73 -5.75 10.70
C ASN A 714 15.99 -7.09 10.91
N ALA A 715 16.53 -8.00 11.73
CA ALA A 715 15.92 -9.29 12.00
C ALA A 715 15.45 -9.39 13.46
N PHE A 716 14.20 -9.79 13.65
CA PHE A 716 13.62 -10.06 14.98
C PHE A 716 14.46 -11.10 15.75
N ALA A 717 14.85 -10.77 16.98
CA ALA A 717 15.57 -11.67 17.87
C ALA A 717 14.66 -12.27 18.96
N GLY A 718 13.67 -11.50 19.45
CA GLY A 718 12.67 -11.99 20.40
C GLY A 718 11.93 -10.86 21.13
N THR A 719 10.87 -11.25 21.83
CA THR A 719 10.06 -10.41 22.73
C THR A 719 9.84 -11.15 24.05
N MET A 720 9.81 -10.42 25.16
CA MET A 720 9.45 -10.93 26.49
C MET A 720 8.28 -10.12 27.04
N ASN A 721 7.14 -10.77 27.28
CA ASN A 721 5.87 -10.17 27.71
C ASN A 721 5.51 -10.57 29.15
N GLY A 722 4.58 -9.85 29.78
CA GLY A 722 4.12 -10.15 31.14
C GLY A 722 5.07 -9.62 32.20
N LEU A 723 5.75 -8.51 31.90
CA LEU A 723 6.76 -7.92 32.77
C LEU A 723 6.15 -6.87 33.69
N THR A 724 6.95 -6.43 34.65
CA THR A 724 6.65 -5.31 35.56
C THR A 724 7.86 -4.38 35.57
N ILE A 725 7.77 -3.29 34.81
CA ILE A 725 8.80 -2.30 34.54
C ILE A 725 8.22 -0.92 34.88
N ASP A 726 7.80 -0.74 36.14
CA ASP A 726 7.17 0.49 36.66
C ASP A 726 7.97 1.78 36.37
N ASP A 727 9.29 1.66 36.23
CA ASP A 727 10.26 2.70 35.93
C ASP A 727 11.57 2.01 35.49
N TRP A 728 12.13 2.36 34.32
CA TRP A 728 13.37 1.78 33.78
C TRP A 728 14.61 2.67 33.90
N SER A 729 14.55 3.91 34.41
CA SER A 729 15.75 4.75 34.57
C SER A 729 16.35 4.65 35.98
N GLY A 730 17.61 5.06 36.12
CA GLY A 730 18.34 4.99 37.39
C GLY A 730 19.32 6.13 37.57
N GLY A 731 19.28 6.75 38.76
CA GLY A 731 20.00 7.99 39.09
C GLY A 731 21.53 7.94 39.22
N ASN A 732 22.26 7.20 38.36
CA ASN A 732 23.68 7.48 38.15
C ASN A 732 24.20 7.10 36.75
N ILE A 733 25.45 7.49 36.48
CA ILE A 733 26.06 7.64 35.15
C ILE A 733 26.42 6.31 34.48
N SER A 734 26.13 6.18 33.18
CA SER A 734 27.12 5.74 32.20
C SER A 734 26.82 6.31 30.81
N GLY A 735 27.59 5.87 29.80
CA GLY A 735 27.47 6.30 28.41
C GLY A 735 28.07 5.26 27.46
N ILE A 736 28.40 5.68 26.24
CA ILE A 736 28.81 4.79 25.15
C ILE A 736 30.19 4.18 25.43
N GLY A 737 30.30 2.85 25.44
CA GLY A 737 31.57 2.12 25.64
C GLY A 737 32.16 2.17 27.07
N SER A 738 31.44 2.69 28.06
CA SER A 738 31.97 2.98 29.40
C SER A 738 31.52 1.97 30.47
N VAL A 739 32.28 1.86 31.57
CA VAL A 739 31.97 0.98 32.71
C VAL A 739 31.62 1.81 33.94
N ALA A 740 30.43 1.61 34.49
CA ALA A 740 30.01 2.19 35.77
C ALA A 740 29.10 1.24 36.56
N GLY A 741 28.17 0.57 35.87
CA GLY A 741 27.45 -0.60 36.34
C GLY A 741 27.59 -1.78 35.38
N SER A 742 26.72 -2.77 35.56
CA SER A 742 26.30 -3.71 34.50
C SER A 742 24.99 -4.37 34.91
N LEU A 743 23.97 -4.25 34.06
CA LEU A 743 22.68 -4.89 34.26
C LEU A 743 22.64 -6.22 33.49
N GLY A 744 22.68 -7.34 34.20
CA GLY A 744 22.74 -8.68 33.60
C GLY A 744 24.15 -9.25 33.45
N ALA A 745 24.25 -10.35 32.70
CA ALA A 745 25.44 -11.16 32.34
C ALA A 745 26.31 -11.74 33.48
N GLY A 746 26.50 -11.05 34.61
CA GLY A 746 26.96 -11.62 35.88
C GLY A 746 28.46 -11.93 36.03
N GLY A 747 29.30 -11.53 35.07
CA GLY A 747 30.75 -11.52 35.23
C GLY A 747 31.27 -10.20 35.81
N THR A 748 32.27 -9.61 35.18
CA THR A 748 32.85 -8.31 35.59
C THR A 748 32.94 -7.43 34.34
N PRO A 749 32.15 -6.34 34.26
CA PRO A 749 32.04 -5.57 33.03
C PRO A 749 33.34 -4.87 32.67
N ILE A 750 33.55 -4.74 31.36
CA ILE A 750 34.69 -4.07 30.74
C ILE A 750 34.20 -3.07 29.68
N ALA A 751 35.08 -2.15 29.28
CA ALA A 751 34.79 -1.26 28.16
C ALA A 751 34.56 -2.08 26.89
N TYR A 752 33.76 -1.57 25.97
CA TYR A 752 33.80 -2.05 24.59
C TYR A 752 35.17 -1.72 23.98
N HIS A 753 35.70 -2.57 23.11
CA HIS A 753 37.08 -2.46 22.62
C HIS A 753 37.23 -2.22 21.11
N ASP A 754 36.11 -2.23 20.37
CA ASP A 754 36.10 -2.02 18.92
C ASP A 754 35.44 -0.65 18.60
N ASN A 755 34.67 -0.53 17.51
CA ASN A 755 34.20 0.76 16.98
C ASN A 755 32.67 0.94 17.06
N LEU A 756 32.22 2.16 17.41
CA LEU A 756 30.81 2.56 17.51
C LEU A 756 30.55 3.79 16.62
N ALA A 757 29.51 3.74 15.79
CA ALA A 757 29.24 4.76 14.77
C ALA A 757 28.02 5.63 15.05
N ILE A 758 26.95 5.02 15.56
CA ILE A 758 25.64 5.66 15.76
C ILE A 758 25.05 5.15 17.07
N VAL A 759 24.52 6.07 17.90
CA VAL A 759 23.67 5.74 19.05
C VAL A 759 22.48 6.71 19.09
N ARG A 760 21.26 6.17 19.05
CA ARG A 760 20.01 6.94 19.06
C ARG A 760 19.09 6.53 20.21
N TYR A 761 18.31 7.49 20.69
CA TYR A 761 17.23 7.27 21.65
C TYR A 761 15.93 7.90 21.13
N TYR A 762 14.85 7.14 21.24
CA TYR A 762 13.49 7.48 20.84
C TYR A 762 12.58 7.52 22.06
N GLN A 763 12.04 8.70 22.36
CA GLN A 763 11.14 8.97 23.47
C GLN A 763 9.68 8.69 23.09
N ASN A 764 8.95 7.96 23.94
CA ASN A 764 7.52 7.66 23.81
C ASN A 764 7.18 7.06 22.42
N LYS A 765 8.00 6.10 21.98
CA LYS A 765 7.92 5.50 20.65
C LYS A 765 8.39 4.04 20.69
N VAL A 766 7.42 3.13 20.60
CA VAL A 766 7.63 1.72 20.22
C VAL A 766 7.91 1.68 18.71
N PHE A 767 8.99 1.01 18.31
CA PHE A 767 9.27 0.71 16.90
C PHE A 767 8.50 -0.54 16.44
N ASP A 768 7.89 -0.48 15.26
CA ASP A 768 7.42 -1.66 14.54
C ASP A 768 8.48 -2.17 13.53
N GLU A 769 8.17 -3.24 12.80
CA GLU A 769 9.08 -3.81 11.79
C GLU A 769 9.39 -2.83 10.64
N ASN A 770 8.49 -1.89 10.33
CA ASN A 770 8.72 -0.85 9.33
C ASN A 770 9.65 0.24 9.86
N ASP A 771 9.50 0.68 11.13
CA ASP A 771 10.41 1.65 11.75
C ASP A 771 11.87 1.11 11.80
N VAL A 772 12.03 -0.15 12.21
CA VAL A 772 13.35 -0.83 12.24
C VAL A 772 13.93 -0.92 10.83
N SER A 773 13.13 -1.35 9.86
CA SER A 773 13.55 -1.49 8.46
C SER A 773 13.86 -0.15 7.82
N GLN A 774 13.11 0.91 8.12
CA GLN A 774 13.37 2.27 7.66
C GLN A 774 14.74 2.77 8.16
N ASN A 775 15.02 2.65 9.46
CA ASN A 775 16.33 3.04 10.01
C ASN A 775 17.48 2.18 9.49
N TYR A 776 17.27 0.87 9.34
CA TYR A 776 18.30 -0.02 8.79
C TYR A 776 18.64 0.33 7.34
N ASN A 777 17.62 0.49 6.49
CA ASN A 777 17.78 0.86 5.08
C ASN A 777 18.40 2.26 4.93
N ALA A 778 18.04 3.23 5.77
CA ALA A 778 18.70 4.55 5.82
C ALA A 778 20.22 4.49 6.12
N ILE A 779 20.76 3.33 6.55
CA ILE A 779 22.20 3.08 6.66
C ILE A 779 22.73 2.13 5.59
N VAL A 780 22.02 1.05 5.24
CA VAL A 780 22.51 0.04 4.27
C VAL A 780 22.27 0.40 2.79
N SER A 781 21.26 1.20 2.46
CA SER A 781 20.98 1.66 1.08
C SER A 781 21.32 3.14 0.83
N SER A 782 21.89 3.83 1.82
CA SER A 782 22.35 5.22 1.67
C SER A 782 23.60 5.31 0.79
N GLY A 783 23.41 5.41 -0.53
CA GLY A 783 24.48 5.69 -1.50
C GLY A 783 25.18 4.48 -2.11
N VAL A 784 24.72 3.24 -1.90
CA VAL A 784 25.21 2.09 -2.67
C VAL A 784 24.53 2.01 -4.03
N VAL A 785 25.21 2.62 -5.00
CA VAL A 785 25.04 2.36 -6.43
C VAL A 785 25.55 0.93 -6.70
N LEU A 786 24.64 -0.05 -6.71
CA LEU A 786 24.93 -1.36 -7.28
C LEU A 786 24.99 -1.24 -8.81
N PRO A 787 25.97 -1.87 -9.50
CA PRO A 787 26.05 -1.85 -10.95
C PRO A 787 24.85 -2.59 -11.56
N THR A 788 23.93 -1.83 -12.15
CA THR A 788 22.76 -2.38 -12.84
C THR A 788 23.22 -3.07 -14.12
N THR A 789 23.02 -4.39 -14.17
CA THR A 789 23.43 -5.24 -15.30
C THR A 789 22.22 -5.61 -16.15
N MET A 790 22.30 -5.26 -17.43
CA MET A 790 21.30 -5.61 -18.44
C MET A 790 21.87 -6.71 -19.32
N HIS A 791 21.13 -7.81 -19.43
CA HIS A 791 21.47 -8.94 -20.29
C HIS A 791 20.36 -9.21 -21.30
N ILE A 792 20.75 -9.37 -22.57
CA ILE A 792 19.84 -9.61 -23.68
C ILE A 792 20.30 -10.88 -24.41
N ASP A 793 19.56 -11.96 -24.24
CA ASP A 793 19.65 -13.16 -25.07
C ASP A 793 18.95 -12.91 -26.40
N GLY A 794 19.60 -12.11 -27.24
CA GLY A 794 19.09 -11.54 -28.48
C GLY A 794 19.90 -10.33 -28.96
N ASN A 795 19.42 -9.64 -30.00
CA ASN A 795 20.10 -8.48 -30.58
C ASN A 795 19.67 -7.16 -29.93
N PHE A 796 20.54 -6.15 -29.96
CA PHE A 796 20.23 -4.79 -29.57
C PHE A 796 20.39 -3.85 -30.76
N THR A 797 19.37 -3.03 -31.02
CA THR A 797 19.39 -1.98 -32.03
C THR A 797 19.13 -0.63 -31.37
N GLN A 798 20.15 0.22 -31.38
CA GLN A 798 20.03 1.64 -31.09
C GLN A 798 19.71 2.38 -32.39
N GLU A 799 18.53 2.98 -32.49
CA GLU A 799 18.13 3.81 -33.64
C GLU A 799 18.64 5.25 -33.46
N SER A 800 18.72 6.01 -34.56
CA SER A 800 19.30 7.36 -34.61
C SER A 800 18.68 8.38 -33.66
N ASP A 801 17.40 8.20 -33.34
CA ASP A 801 16.62 9.14 -32.53
C ASP A 801 16.68 8.78 -31.03
N GLY A 802 17.23 7.61 -30.69
CA GLY A 802 17.29 7.11 -29.33
C GLY A 802 18.58 7.45 -28.58
N THR A 803 18.51 7.30 -27.25
CA THR A 803 19.59 7.52 -26.29
C THR A 803 19.79 6.29 -25.41
N LEU A 804 21.04 5.89 -25.18
CA LEU A 804 21.46 4.97 -24.12
C LEU A 804 22.13 5.77 -23.00
N GLU A 805 21.72 5.58 -21.75
CA GLU A 805 22.26 6.28 -20.57
C GLU A 805 22.80 5.31 -19.52
N LEU A 806 24.02 5.54 -19.04
CA LEU A 806 24.82 4.66 -18.18
C LEU A 806 25.51 5.44 -17.04
N ASP A 807 25.73 4.81 -15.88
CA ASP A 807 26.53 5.36 -14.78
C ASP A 807 27.93 4.73 -14.68
N LEU A 808 28.92 5.51 -14.23
CA LEU A 808 30.23 5.02 -13.79
C LEU A 808 30.48 5.34 -12.30
N LEU A 809 30.83 4.31 -11.51
CA LEU A 809 31.31 4.44 -10.13
C LEU A 809 32.76 3.93 -9.96
N SER A 810 33.13 2.85 -10.64
CA SER A 810 34.50 2.33 -10.67
C SER A 810 34.72 1.35 -11.85
N THR A 811 35.97 0.95 -12.07
CA THR A 811 36.35 -0.09 -13.05
C THR A 811 35.76 -1.48 -12.75
N SER A 812 35.14 -1.69 -11.57
CA SER A 812 34.39 -2.89 -11.20
C SER A 812 32.90 -2.65 -10.92
N MET A 813 32.44 -1.40 -10.91
CA MET A 813 31.08 -0.99 -10.62
C MET A 813 30.65 0.10 -11.61
N HIS A 814 30.01 -0.30 -12.70
CA HIS A 814 29.43 0.58 -13.71
C HIS A 814 28.20 -0.09 -14.33
N SER A 815 27.31 0.70 -14.93
CA SER A 815 26.20 0.18 -15.72
C SER A 815 26.73 -0.55 -16.95
N TYR A 816 26.11 -1.69 -17.28
CA TYR A 816 26.66 -2.64 -18.25
C TYR A 816 25.59 -3.33 -19.07
N LEU A 817 25.75 -3.31 -20.39
CA LEU A 817 24.89 -3.99 -21.37
C LEU A 817 25.61 -5.19 -21.99
N SER A 818 25.05 -6.39 -21.87
CA SER A 818 25.61 -7.63 -22.44
C SER A 818 24.62 -8.34 -23.35
N LEU A 819 25.09 -8.75 -24.53
CA LEU A 819 24.25 -9.34 -25.59
C LEU A 819 24.80 -10.70 -26.04
N THR A 820 23.96 -11.72 -26.11
CA THR A 820 24.31 -12.96 -26.84
C THR A 820 24.18 -12.79 -28.36
N GLY A 821 23.40 -11.79 -28.82
CA GLY A 821 23.28 -11.40 -30.22
C GLY A 821 24.32 -10.38 -30.66
N SER A 822 23.97 -9.60 -31.68
CA SER A 822 24.77 -8.49 -32.19
C SER A 822 24.23 -7.13 -31.72
N ALA A 823 25.11 -6.14 -31.59
CA ALA A 823 24.73 -4.74 -31.46
C ALA A 823 24.67 -4.05 -32.83
N THR A 824 23.69 -3.15 -33.00
CA THR A 824 23.68 -2.11 -34.03
C THR A 824 23.59 -0.76 -33.33
N LEU A 825 24.55 0.13 -33.59
CA LEU A 825 24.72 1.41 -32.90
C LEU A 825 24.51 2.60 -33.85
N SER A 826 23.87 3.64 -33.29
CA SER A 826 23.55 4.96 -33.87
C SER A 826 23.10 5.84 -32.69
N GLY A 827 22.67 7.07 -32.92
CA GLY A 827 22.05 7.92 -31.89
C GLY A 827 23.01 8.35 -30.78
N ILE A 828 22.51 8.47 -29.56
CA ILE A 828 23.25 9.11 -28.45
C ILE A 828 23.66 8.09 -27.39
N LEU A 829 24.92 8.15 -26.95
CA LEU A 829 25.38 7.58 -25.67
C LEU A 829 25.60 8.71 -24.66
N ASN A 830 24.88 8.66 -23.55
CA ASN A 830 25.10 9.49 -22.37
C ASN A 830 25.80 8.66 -21.29
N VAL A 831 26.83 9.22 -20.66
CA VAL A 831 27.52 8.62 -19.51
C VAL A 831 27.53 9.62 -18.37
N ASN A 832 27.04 9.18 -17.21
CA ASN A 832 26.95 9.97 -16.00
C ASN A 832 28.08 9.63 -15.01
N GLU A 833 28.50 10.64 -14.26
CA GLU A 833 29.44 10.52 -13.14
C GLU A 833 28.67 10.50 -11.81
N ILE A 834 28.96 9.52 -10.95
CA ILE A 834 28.47 9.50 -9.57
C ILE A 834 29.40 10.34 -8.69
N ALA A 835 28.83 11.12 -7.77
CA ALA A 835 29.58 12.06 -6.94
C ALA A 835 30.74 11.38 -6.17
N GLY A 836 31.96 11.84 -6.42
CA GLY A 836 33.20 11.30 -5.84
C GLY A 836 34.02 10.42 -6.78
N PHE A 837 33.54 10.14 -8.00
CA PHE A 837 34.34 9.53 -9.06
C PHE A 837 35.58 10.40 -9.37
N ALA A 838 36.74 9.77 -9.44
CA ALA A 838 38.03 10.42 -9.68
C ALA A 838 38.97 9.44 -10.41
N PRO A 839 38.73 9.21 -11.71
CA PRO A 839 39.38 8.13 -12.46
C PRO A 839 40.84 8.44 -12.76
N SER A 840 41.63 7.39 -12.99
CA SER A 840 43.08 7.45 -13.23
C SER A 840 43.45 7.03 -14.66
N ALA A 841 44.50 7.65 -15.21
CA ALA A 841 45.03 7.29 -16.52
C ALA A 841 45.42 5.80 -16.60
N GLY A 842 44.91 5.11 -17.63
CA GLY A 842 45.02 3.66 -17.82
C GLY A 842 43.85 2.85 -17.26
N GLU A 843 42.86 3.46 -16.61
CA GLU A 843 41.61 2.78 -16.26
C GLU A 843 40.70 2.59 -17.49
N THR A 844 39.91 1.52 -17.48
CA THR A 844 38.96 1.19 -18.57
C THR A 844 37.65 0.64 -18.02
N PHE A 845 36.56 0.94 -18.72
CA PHE A 845 35.18 0.58 -18.36
C PHE A 845 34.54 -0.07 -19.58
N THR A 846 34.12 -1.34 -19.46
CA THR A 846 33.45 -2.03 -20.58
C THR A 846 31.97 -1.75 -20.46
N ILE A 847 31.41 -0.92 -21.34
CA ILE A 847 30.02 -0.49 -21.24
C ILE A 847 29.05 -1.40 -22.02
N LEU A 848 29.53 -2.05 -23.08
CA LEU A 848 28.74 -2.93 -23.94
C LEU A 848 29.56 -4.15 -24.39
N THR A 849 28.97 -5.34 -24.38
CA THR A 849 29.50 -6.54 -25.07
C THR A 849 28.46 -7.21 -25.97
N ALA A 850 28.91 -7.77 -27.09
CA ALA A 850 28.06 -8.45 -28.07
C ALA A 850 28.77 -9.69 -28.66
N ASP A 851 28.29 -10.89 -28.30
CA ASP A 851 28.90 -12.17 -28.73
C ASP A 851 28.90 -12.37 -30.25
N ASN A 852 27.86 -11.89 -30.95
CA ASN A 852 27.78 -11.90 -32.43
C ASN A 852 28.20 -10.57 -33.07
N GLY A 853 28.82 -9.68 -32.29
CA GLY A 853 29.57 -8.52 -32.76
C GLY A 853 28.81 -7.20 -32.85
N ILE A 854 29.57 -6.12 -33.08
CA ILE A 854 29.10 -4.72 -33.06
C ILE A 854 29.13 -4.13 -34.48
N ASN A 855 28.08 -3.40 -34.85
CA ASN A 855 27.94 -2.72 -36.13
C ASN A 855 27.58 -1.25 -35.90
N GLY A 856 28.35 -0.33 -36.48
CA GLY A 856 28.16 1.11 -36.25
C GLY A 856 28.79 1.60 -34.93
N GLU A 857 28.64 2.89 -34.69
CA GLU A 857 29.15 3.65 -33.55
C GLU A 857 28.01 4.58 -33.09
N PHE A 858 28.08 5.15 -31.88
CA PHE A 858 27.11 6.18 -31.47
C PHE A 858 27.39 7.49 -32.24
N ASP A 859 26.36 8.10 -32.83
CA ASP A 859 26.46 9.35 -33.59
C ASP A 859 26.81 10.56 -32.70
N THR A 860 26.62 10.45 -31.39
CA THR A 860 27.08 11.41 -30.38
C THR A 860 27.37 10.69 -29.07
N VAL A 861 28.50 11.01 -28.43
CA VAL A 861 28.87 10.48 -27.12
C VAL A 861 29.08 11.66 -26.16
N ASN A 862 28.24 11.74 -25.12
CA ASN A 862 28.31 12.75 -24.07
C ASN A 862 28.96 12.11 -22.84
N LEU A 863 30.18 12.54 -22.49
CA LEU A 863 30.96 12.01 -21.37
C LEU A 863 31.21 13.08 -20.29
N PRO A 864 31.42 12.69 -19.02
CA PRO A 864 31.74 13.61 -17.93
C PRO A 864 33.07 14.34 -18.11
N SER A 865 33.18 15.55 -17.56
CA SER A 865 34.35 16.43 -17.71
C SER A 865 35.50 16.06 -16.76
N LEU A 866 36.61 15.57 -17.31
CA LEU A 866 37.79 15.17 -16.54
C LEU A 866 38.79 16.32 -16.34
N SER A 867 39.47 16.34 -15.19
CA SER A 867 40.45 17.37 -14.83
C SER A 867 41.86 17.03 -15.34
N GLY A 868 42.15 17.40 -16.60
CA GLY A 868 43.45 17.17 -17.25
C GLY A 868 43.73 15.73 -17.69
N LEU A 869 42.72 14.87 -17.61
CA LEU A 869 42.65 13.57 -18.30
C LEU A 869 41.62 13.69 -19.42
N GLN A 870 41.59 12.74 -20.34
CA GLN A 870 40.56 12.67 -21.38
C GLN A 870 40.03 11.24 -21.54
N TRP A 871 38.90 11.11 -22.23
CA TRP A 871 38.26 9.85 -22.54
C TRP A 871 38.64 9.37 -23.95
N GLY A 872 39.09 8.11 -24.05
CA GLY A 872 39.02 7.33 -25.28
C GLY A 872 37.71 6.55 -25.35
N VAL A 873 37.24 6.29 -26.58
CA VAL A 873 36.07 5.44 -26.86
C VAL A 873 36.48 4.35 -27.84
N ASP A 874 36.73 3.16 -27.30
CA ASP A 874 37.31 2.02 -28.00
C ASP A 874 36.21 1.08 -28.51
N TYR A 875 35.88 1.20 -29.81
CA TYR A 875 35.00 0.25 -30.50
C TYR A 875 35.80 -0.95 -31.03
N SER A 876 35.55 -2.13 -30.48
CA SER A 876 36.12 -3.39 -30.95
C SER A 876 35.07 -4.24 -31.66
N ALA A 877 35.47 -5.42 -32.16
CA ALA A 877 34.56 -6.33 -32.86
C ALA A 877 33.40 -6.83 -31.98
N THR A 878 33.56 -6.88 -30.64
CA THR A 878 32.63 -7.51 -29.69
C THR A 878 32.43 -6.73 -28.37
N GLU A 879 33.14 -5.62 -28.17
CA GLU A 879 33.09 -4.81 -26.94
C GLU A 879 33.16 -3.31 -27.29
N VAL A 880 32.40 -2.46 -26.58
CA VAL A 880 32.66 -1.00 -26.49
C VAL A 880 33.26 -0.70 -25.13
N LYS A 881 34.38 0.03 -25.12
CA LYS A 881 35.08 0.44 -23.89
C LYS A 881 35.25 1.95 -23.84
N LEU A 882 35.17 2.49 -22.63
CA LEU A 882 35.65 3.83 -22.30
C LEU A 882 37.02 3.67 -21.64
N SER A 883 37.98 4.49 -22.04
CA SER A 883 39.36 4.44 -21.53
C SER A 883 39.78 5.83 -21.03
N ILE A 884 40.60 5.88 -19.97
CA ILE A 884 41.10 7.14 -19.42
C ILE A 884 42.54 7.36 -19.90
N ILE A 885 42.75 8.40 -20.71
CA ILE A 885 44.05 8.76 -21.26
C ILE A 885 44.59 10.05 -20.62
N PHE A 886 45.91 10.26 -20.73
CA PHE A 886 46.52 11.53 -20.33
C PHE A 886 46.11 12.62 -21.31
N GLY A 887 45.55 13.74 -20.81
CA GLY A 887 45.15 14.86 -21.67
C GLY A 887 46.30 15.41 -22.52
N ALA A 888 47.55 15.28 -22.04
CA ALA A 888 48.75 15.72 -22.75
C ALA A 888 49.49 14.64 -23.57
N ASP A 889 48.90 13.45 -23.78
CA ASP A 889 49.39 12.46 -24.76
C ASP A 889 48.72 12.76 -26.11
N PHE A 890 49.39 13.59 -26.91
CA PHE A 890 48.82 14.19 -28.12
C PHE A 890 49.21 13.45 -29.41
N ASP A 891 50.16 12.50 -29.35
CA ASP A 891 50.50 11.60 -30.47
C ASP A 891 50.04 10.15 -30.30
N ASP A 892 49.20 9.89 -29.28
CA ASP A 892 48.59 8.60 -28.91
C ASP A 892 49.64 7.47 -28.80
N SER A 893 50.73 7.78 -28.10
CA SER A 893 51.87 6.87 -27.93
C SER A 893 51.89 6.12 -26.60
N GLY A 894 51.00 6.49 -25.66
CA GLY A 894 50.98 5.98 -24.30
C GLY A 894 52.07 6.59 -23.40
N THR A 895 52.65 7.73 -23.80
CA THR A 895 53.74 8.41 -23.08
C THR A 895 53.69 9.92 -23.32
N VAL A 896 53.63 10.73 -22.25
CA VAL A 896 53.72 12.20 -22.38
C VAL A 896 55.19 12.61 -22.45
N ASP A 897 55.71 12.86 -23.65
CA ASP A 897 57.13 13.08 -23.94
C ASP A 897 57.38 14.42 -24.70
N GLY A 898 58.60 14.61 -25.24
CA GLY A 898 58.96 15.81 -26.01
C GLY A 898 58.29 15.92 -27.39
N ARG A 899 57.61 14.88 -27.87
CA ARG A 899 56.80 14.88 -29.10
C ARG A 899 55.50 15.64 -28.89
N ASP A 900 54.84 15.40 -27.77
CA ASP A 900 53.62 16.06 -27.34
C ASP A 900 53.86 17.56 -27.16
N PHE A 901 54.98 17.92 -26.54
CA PHE A 901 55.43 19.32 -26.50
C PHE A 901 55.52 19.96 -27.89
N LEU A 902 55.93 19.19 -28.91
CA LEU A 902 55.97 19.66 -30.30
C LEU A 902 54.58 19.65 -30.96
N VAL A 903 53.62 18.86 -30.51
CA VAL A 903 52.20 18.95 -30.92
C VAL A 903 51.60 20.24 -30.37
N TRP A 904 51.60 20.41 -29.05
CA TRP A 904 51.14 21.65 -28.39
C TRP A 904 51.83 22.90 -28.95
N GLN A 905 53.14 22.88 -29.18
CA GLN A 905 53.86 24.01 -29.76
C GLN A 905 53.42 24.35 -31.20
N ARG A 906 52.89 23.38 -31.96
CA ARG A 906 52.29 23.62 -33.29
C ARG A 906 50.85 24.13 -33.19
N GLY A 907 50.10 23.68 -32.18
CA GLY A 907 48.72 24.07 -31.96
C GLY A 907 48.51 25.38 -31.19
N PHE A 908 49.51 25.87 -30.46
CA PHE A 908 49.36 27.06 -29.59
C PHE A 908 48.73 28.27 -30.30
N GLY A 909 47.53 28.66 -29.84
CA GLY A 909 46.69 29.70 -30.43
C GLY A 909 45.59 29.19 -31.39
N LEU A 910 45.42 27.88 -31.56
CA LEU A 910 44.24 27.28 -32.19
C LEU A 910 43.02 27.33 -31.26
N SER A 911 41.83 27.31 -31.85
CA SER A 911 40.53 27.42 -31.16
C SER A 911 39.45 26.64 -31.92
N GLY A 912 38.47 26.09 -31.22
CA GLY A 912 37.47 25.18 -31.78
C GLY A 912 38.07 23.80 -32.07
N GLN A 913 38.95 23.32 -31.20
CA GLN A 913 39.44 21.92 -31.25
C GLN A 913 38.36 20.99 -30.65
N LEU A 914 38.41 19.70 -31.00
CA LEU A 914 37.44 18.68 -30.57
C LEU A 914 38.11 17.53 -29.80
N ASP A 915 39.44 17.50 -29.80
CA ASP A 915 40.30 16.46 -29.24
C ASP A 915 41.68 17.06 -28.94
N ASN A 916 42.51 16.31 -28.19
CA ASN A 916 43.84 16.74 -27.81
C ASN A 916 44.90 16.60 -28.91
N THR A 917 44.63 16.00 -30.08
CA THR A 917 45.65 15.74 -31.12
C THR A 917 46.26 17.02 -31.72
N SER A 918 45.65 18.15 -31.39
CA SER A 918 46.09 19.52 -31.67
C SER A 918 46.98 20.15 -30.58
N GLY A 919 46.92 19.65 -29.35
CA GLY A 919 47.57 20.22 -28.15
C GLY A 919 46.62 20.63 -27.02
N ASP A 920 45.31 20.39 -27.13
CA ASP A 920 44.27 20.77 -26.17
C ASP A 920 44.14 19.72 -25.05
N ALA A 921 44.74 19.97 -23.89
CA ALA A 921 44.90 18.99 -22.80
C ALA A 921 43.87 19.13 -21.68
N ASP A 922 43.18 20.26 -21.56
CA ASP A 922 42.01 20.39 -20.67
C ASP A 922 40.66 20.21 -21.38
N GLY A 923 40.66 20.15 -22.72
CA GLY A 923 39.46 19.92 -23.53
C GLY A 923 38.56 21.15 -23.67
N ASN A 924 39.02 22.37 -23.33
CA ASN A 924 38.21 23.58 -23.44
C ASN A 924 37.93 24.03 -24.89
N GLY A 925 38.63 23.46 -25.87
CA GLY A 925 38.56 23.79 -27.29
C GLY A 925 39.63 24.80 -27.73
N VAL A 926 40.57 25.22 -26.87
CA VAL A 926 41.58 26.25 -27.16
C VAL A 926 42.95 25.86 -26.61
N VAL A 927 43.95 25.77 -27.49
CA VAL A 927 45.33 25.41 -27.14
C VAL A 927 46.07 26.66 -26.64
N ASP A 928 46.24 26.81 -25.33
CA ASP A 928 46.87 27.96 -24.69
C ASP A 928 47.99 27.60 -23.68
N GLY A 929 48.20 28.43 -22.65
CA GLY A 929 49.18 28.20 -21.59
C GLY A 929 48.68 27.33 -20.42
N ASN A 930 47.44 26.86 -20.45
CA ASN A 930 46.88 25.92 -19.47
C ASN A 930 47.25 24.47 -19.84
N ASP A 931 47.13 24.10 -21.12
CA ASP A 931 47.51 22.78 -21.63
C ASP A 931 48.99 22.50 -21.38
N LEU A 932 49.83 23.52 -21.54
CA LEU A 932 51.25 23.44 -21.22
C LEU A 932 51.51 23.08 -19.74
N LYS A 933 50.63 23.46 -18.82
CA LYS A 933 50.75 23.09 -17.39
C LYS A 933 50.38 21.62 -17.18
N ILE A 934 49.38 21.12 -17.93
CA ILE A 934 48.97 19.70 -17.87
C ILE A 934 50.07 18.83 -18.48
N TRP A 935 50.61 19.21 -19.64
CA TRP A 935 51.82 18.59 -20.19
C TRP A 935 53.01 18.67 -19.23
N GLN A 936 53.25 19.80 -18.56
CA GLN A 936 54.31 19.91 -17.53
C GLN A 936 54.06 19.04 -16.30
N ALA A 937 52.81 18.78 -15.93
CA ALA A 937 52.43 17.91 -14.81
C ALA A 937 52.50 16.42 -15.17
N GLN A 938 52.30 16.07 -16.44
CA GLN A 938 52.30 14.71 -16.95
C GLN A 938 53.61 14.30 -17.63
N TYR A 939 54.52 15.23 -17.95
CA TYR A 939 55.76 14.93 -18.67
C TYR A 939 56.60 13.82 -17.99
N GLY A 940 56.79 12.72 -18.70
CA GLY A 940 57.47 11.52 -18.22
C GLY A 940 56.57 10.47 -17.56
N THR A 941 55.23 10.62 -17.59
CA THR A 941 54.31 9.53 -17.24
C THR A 941 54.11 8.55 -18.40
N SER A 942 53.73 7.32 -18.03
CA SER A 942 53.16 6.32 -18.95
C SER A 942 52.22 5.39 -18.17
N PRO A 943 51.15 4.87 -18.78
CA PRO A 943 50.31 3.85 -18.14
C PRO A 943 51.10 2.53 -18.07
N GLY A 944 51.72 2.23 -16.92
CA GLY A 944 52.40 0.94 -16.75
C GLY A 944 53.55 0.83 -15.74
N THR A 945 53.99 1.90 -15.07
CA THR A 945 54.95 1.74 -13.94
C THR A 945 54.25 1.52 -12.62
N LEU A 946 53.83 0.27 -12.36
CA LEU A 946 53.52 -0.19 -11.01
C LEU A 946 54.74 0.02 -10.10
N LEU A 947 54.69 1.02 -9.22
CA LEU A 947 55.56 1.04 -8.05
C LEU A 947 55.21 -0.18 -7.20
N SER A 948 56.07 -1.19 -7.21
CA SER A 948 55.91 -2.34 -6.32
C SER A 948 56.05 -1.86 -4.86
N ALA A 949 54.91 -1.61 -4.22
CA ALA A 949 54.82 -1.63 -2.78
C ALA A 949 55.44 -2.94 -2.28
N THR A 950 56.33 -2.85 -1.29
CA THR A 950 57.12 -4.00 -0.84
C THR A 950 56.28 -4.95 0.02
N SER A 951 55.36 -5.67 -0.61
CA SER A 951 54.66 -6.79 0.00
C SER A 951 55.66 -7.90 0.31
N THR A 952 55.78 -8.26 1.58
CA THR A 952 56.63 -9.35 2.02
C THR A 952 56.01 -10.67 1.57
N VAL A 953 56.50 -11.22 0.45
CA VAL A 953 56.09 -12.52 -0.08
C VAL A 953 56.36 -13.61 0.98
N PRO A 954 55.34 -14.36 1.45
CA PRO A 954 55.56 -15.52 2.29
C PRO A 954 56.32 -16.60 1.49
N GLU A 955 57.43 -17.11 2.03
CA GLU A 955 58.23 -18.13 1.33
C GLU A 955 57.40 -19.41 1.08
N PRO A 956 57.39 -19.95 -0.16
CA PRO A 956 56.85 -21.29 -0.38
C PRO A 956 57.72 -22.32 0.36
N THR A 957 57.08 -23.28 1.03
CA THR A 957 57.74 -24.22 1.96
C THR A 957 58.66 -25.22 1.25
N SER A 958 59.91 -24.80 1.06
CA SER A 958 61.02 -25.52 0.40
C SER A 958 61.26 -26.97 0.90
N LEU A 959 60.75 -27.32 2.07
CA LEU A 959 60.76 -28.67 2.64
C LEU A 959 60.03 -29.72 1.79
N LEU A 960 58.88 -29.38 1.17
CA LEU A 960 58.05 -30.38 0.47
C LEU A 960 58.70 -30.87 -0.83
N ILE A 961 59.27 -29.97 -1.64
CA ILE A 961 59.99 -30.33 -2.88
C ILE A 961 61.27 -31.12 -2.56
N THR A 962 61.99 -30.72 -1.50
CA THR A 962 63.21 -31.43 -1.06
C THR A 962 62.93 -32.87 -0.63
N MET A 963 61.79 -33.10 0.04
CA MET A 963 61.38 -34.44 0.50
C MET A 963 60.99 -35.36 -0.67
N ALA A 964 60.36 -34.83 -1.73
CA ALA A 964 60.03 -35.59 -2.94
C ALA A 964 61.28 -36.04 -3.71
N ILE A 965 62.30 -35.17 -3.83
CA ILE A 965 63.56 -35.47 -4.54
C ILE A 965 64.37 -36.56 -3.82
N LEU A 966 64.33 -36.60 -2.49
CA LEU A 966 65.02 -37.63 -1.69
C LEU A 966 64.37 -39.02 -1.82
N LEU A 967 63.04 -39.11 -1.84
CA LEU A 967 62.33 -40.37 -2.09
C LEU A 967 62.60 -40.94 -3.49
N GLY A 968 62.69 -40.08 -4.51
CA GLY A 968 63.04 -40.48 -5.88
C GLY A 968 64.43 -41.13 -6.02
N HIS A 969 65.37 -40.84 -5.11
CA HIS A 969 66.73 -41.39 -5.17
C HIS A 969 66.86 -42.81 -4.59
N PHE A 970 65.97 -43.24 -3.70
CA PHE A 970 66.06 -44.60 -3.13
C PHE A 970 65.53 -45.70 -4.05
N CYS A 971 64.53 -45.41 -4.89
CA CYS A 971 63.94 -46.41 -5.80
C CYS A 971 64.81 -46.78 -7.01
N LYS A 972 65.94 -46.11 -7.26
CA LYS A 972 66.76 -46.29 -8.47
C LYS A 972 68.03 -47.13 -8.28
N ARG A 973 68.18 -47.82 -7.13
CA ARG A 973 69.39 -48.61 -6.80
C ARG A 973 69.14 -50.08 -6.47
N TYR A 974 68.06 -50.66 -6.99
CA TYR A 974 67.73 -52.10 -6.88
C TYR A 974 67.44 -52.78 -8.23
N ARG A 975 68.12 -52.34 -9.29
CA ARG A 975 68.45 -53.17 -10.45
C ARG A 975 69.96 -53.06 -10.66
N ASP A 976 70.58 -54.18 -11.02
CA ASP A 976 72.02 -54.38 -11.25
C ASP A 976 72.89 -54.64 -9.99
N ALA A 977 72.44 -55.56 -9.13
CA ALA A 977 73.27 -56.44 -8.29
C ALA A 977 72.49 -57.73 -7.95
#